data_AF-A0A157PCR7-F1
#
_entry.id   AF-A0A157PCR7-F1
#
_cell.length_a   1.000
_cell.length_b   1.000
_cell.length_c   1.000
_cell.angle_alpha   90.00
_cell.angle_beta   90.00
_cell.angle_gamma   90.00
#
_symmetry.space_group_name_H-M   'P 1'
#
loop_
_entity.id
_entity.type
_entity.pdbx_description
1 polymer ?
#
loop_
_entity_poly.entity_id
_entity_poly.type
_entity_poly.pdbx_seq_one_letter_code
_entity_poly.pdbx_strand_id
1 'polypeptide(L)'
;MKRLRALLRHILVWWLPGLAMLAVLAASFVFWLVASQSGTRLLVGSAVQWMGGQAEGIEGAVLTGLKVQRLDLTVADTRVQADDLWLDVQWRVLGKRRVHVRALTASRLEVDLPPGGDSEPAAQDEGGLPQSLSLPVSVDLDRLAVGEFILTQGGQALPVAFSDIALGLHVQREGPARLALESLRVDHDQARLRLNGLVDLETLAAPWPMKVRLDAKAAALSADSLLCAEQQRLQAGRQRDAGAARAGEVGAYLVTRPEAQAQAADALGGQAPADNVAQQTRARWQESLQQLCPVSLTLNAEGSLDELKVALDASGAGLALTARAGLLPLAAFPLRDAQLDLKRDDGTGLKASVDWTPATQAGQADHVKADLQADRLDVRSLVGGGLPQAVLSAKVSVDAQVAGLSQLQSLDARLDFLPDTRWNGQPLAGSLQAQLREQAGAAALAPGLPAGWRIPQLDLDLTLGKNRVKLQGKAEERMRLALDAQAPELAAFWPELPGGASLKLDVDGSVANHKGAVQARYTPPKPQPKVLGKAPAEVRLAFDGGWGEQNGLDGWRGRLAGLTAESAGFTVAIPGPLALALAPAAVAPAWQWQVGAAEIQAIFPDKQRLVLQHQASRGGQGRWETAGRADNFEIRASMLRQIMAGLDPAGAERAARDSRRVNAFTAEGQRRIALDLAWDLKFASALSGRLRLARRDGDLRIPGDPPIPLGLKRLQLEVVAKALEGARSRVNATLDLETEKMGRVSATATTQINGLGLDPRQPVRADLNADIADLAWLSLFVGDTLELGGSLKAQAQVQGSLAGAWTATGNIEGDKLRVVRIDDGLRLIDGTLRARLAGDKLILDSLRFPAVLRVMPDEWRTREWITTNPGAKGGYAELKGEWGLMDMAGRLGLKLYRFPAIQRSDRYAMVSGQIDVDIALPRIAVNGDIMVDAGWVSLEILQGVPSLDDDVQVVRPGQEKAGPPMQVELNIKVDMGPRFYITGMGLDAGLVGSLQILTQGGRLTGMGALSTRGGGIEAYGQKLRLRRGTLTFQGRLDNPLLDIEALRTGEAVEAGVRVSGTAQRPRIDLISYPDVSDVEKLSWLVLGRGPDAGGGDTALLLSIGTALLGGGQPLYKQFGLDDVSIRSGAIGSSGSLLPDRTVASSVNRDADSDLATQFLVASKRFANGITLSVEQAMAGSETVGRASYRLAQGLSLDIKGGSVNGIELVYRWLVDD
;
A
#
# COMPACT_ATOMS: atom_id res chain seq x y z
N MET A 1 -17.20 4.88 -124.80
CA MET A 1 -16.44 6.14 -124.63
C MET A 1 -17.29 7.43 -124.53
N LYS A 2 -18.51 7.55 -125.08
CA LYS A 2 -19.34 8.76 -124.93
C LYS A 2 -19.95 8.98 -123.51
N ARG A 3 -20.27 7.92 -122.76
CA ARG A 3 -20.83 8.02 -121.38
C ARG A 3 -19.79 8.42 -120.31
N LEU A 4 -18.52 8.03 -120.48
CA LEU A 4 -17.44 8.40 -119.55
C LEU A 4 -17.10 9.91 -119.61
N ARG A 5 -17.14 10.52 -120.81
CA ARG A 5 -16.93 11.96 -120.99
C ARG A 5 -18.07 12.81 -120.40
N ALA A 6 -19.31 12.31 -120.41
CA ALA A 6 -20.45 13.01 -119.80
C ALA A 6 -20.39 12.97 -118.27
N LEU A 7 -20.00 11.84 -117.68
CA LEU A 7 -19.89 11.64 -116.24
C LEU A 7 -18.68 12.39 -115.65
N LEU A 8 -17.52 12.39 -116.33
CA LEU A 8 -16.38 13.22 -115.96
C LEU A 8 -16.69 14.71 -116.06
N ARG A 9 -17.44 15.17 -117.07
CA ARG A 9 -17.84 16.59 -117.16
C ARG A 9 -18.81 16.99 -116.05
N HIS A 10 -19.64 16.07 -115.57
CA HIS A 10 -20.57 16.34 -114.46
C HIS A 10 -19.83 16.39 -113.10
N ILE A 11 -18.88 15.49 -112.87
CA ILE A 11 -18.04 15.52 -111.65
C ILE A 11 -17.12 16.75 -111.66
N LEU A 12 -16.47 17.07 -112.78
CA LEU A 12 -15.51 18.18 -112.84
C LEU A 12 -16.16 19.57 -112.78
N VAL A 13 -17.39 19.73 -113.28
CA VAL A 13 -18.08 21.04 -113.34
C VAL A 13 -19.03 21.26 -112.16
N TRP A 14 -19.64 20.21 -111.59
CA TRP A 14 -20.63 20.36 -110.51
C TRP A 14 -20.17 19.85 -109.14
N TRP A 15 -19.37 18.78 -109.09
CA TRP A 15 -18.90 18.21 -107.82
C TRP A 15 -17.54 18.75 -107.38
N LEU A 16 -16.61 19.00 -108.31
CA LEU A 16 -15.26 19.45 -107.99
C LEU A 16 -15.22 20.87 -107.43
N PRO A 17 -16.00 21.85 -107.93
CA PRO A 17 -16.13 23.16 -107.28
C PRO A 17 -16.84 23.05 -105.94
N GLY A 18 -17.84 22.16 -105.82
CA GLY A 18 -18.55 21.90 -104.56
C GLY A 18 -17.64 21.31 -103.50
N LEU A 19 -16.87 20.27 -103.82
CA LEU A 19 -15.88 19.62 -102.95
C LEU A 19 -14.67 20.53 -102.66
N ALA A 20 -14.20 21.32 -103.63
CA ALA A 20 -13.15 22.31 -103.39
C ALA A 20 -13.65 23.44 -102.49
N MET A 21 -14.89 23.92 -102.68
CA MET A 21 -15.51 24.91 -101.79
C MET A 21 -15.77 24.34 -100.41
N LEU A 22 -16.18 23.07 -100.29
CA LEU A 22 -16.38 22.38 -99.01
C LEU A 22 -15.03 22.10 -98.32
N ALA A 23 -13.98 21.77 -99.07
CA ALA A 23 -12.62 21.62 -98.54
C ALA A 23 -12.03 22.97 -98.12
N VAL A 24 -12.27 24.05 -98.87
CA VAL A 24 -11.86 25.42 -98.48
C VAL A 24 -12.68 25.89 -97.28
N LEU A 25 -13.99 25.66 -97.23
CA LEU A 25 -14.81 25.98 -96.06
C LEU A 25 -14.42 25.15 -94.84
N ALA A 26 -14.13 23.86 -95.00
CA ALA A 26 -13.62 23.01 -93.93
C ALA A 26 -12.23 23.46 -93.48
N ALA A 27 -11.33 23.80 -94.41
CA ALA A 27 -10.01 24.33 -94.08
C ALA A 27 -10.09 25.72 -93.42
N SER A 28 -11.00 26.60 -93.87
CA SER A 28 -11.26 27.90 -93.25
C SER A 28 -11.95 27.76 -91.89
N PHE A 29 -12.81 26.76 -91.71
CA PHE A 29 -13.43 26.44 -90.43
C PHE A 29 -12.41 25.85 -89.45
N VAL A 30 -11.58 24.90 -89.87
CA VAL A 30 -10.46 24.37 -89.08
C VAL A 30 -9.44 25.47 -88.76
N PHE A 31 -9.10 26.31 -89.74
CA PHE A 31 -8.24 27.47 -89.52
C PHE A 31 -8.88 28.45 -88.53
N TRP A 32 -10.18 28.73 -88.63
CA TRP A 32 -10.90 29.55 -87.65
C TRP A 32 -10.91 28.92 -86.25
N LEU A 33 -11.12 27.60 -86.15
CA LEU A 33 -11.10 26.86 -84.88
C LEU A 33 -9.73 26.93 -84.18
N VAL A 34 -8.62 26.87 -84.92
CA VAL A 34 -7.27 26.80 -84.34
C VAL A 34 -6.58 28.19 -84.28
N ALA A 35 -6.96 29.14 -85.15
CA ALA A 35 -6.35 30.47 -85.26
C ALA A 35 -7.12 31.60 -84.55
N SER A 36 -8.40 31.42 -84.23
CA SER A 36 -9.22 32.44 -83.54
C SER A 36 -9.59 32.01 -82.13
N GLN A 37 -9.71 32.98 -81.22
CA GLN A 37 -10.06 32.72 -79.81
C GLN A 37 -11.45 32.09 -79.66
N SER A 38 -12.44 32.61 -80.39
CA SER A 38 -13.81 32.07 -80.35
C SER A 38 -13.88 30.64 -80.89
N GLY A 39 -13.15 30.35 -81.97
CA GLY A 39 -13.06 29.00 -82.52
C GLY A 39 -12.32 28.03 -81.61
N THR A 40 -11.24 28.48 -80.97
CA THR A 40 -10.45 27.66 -80.03
C THR A 40 -11.24 27.34 -78.77
N ARG A 41 -12.03 28.28 -78.25
CA ARG A 41 -12.95 28.03 -77.12
C ARG A 41 -13.96 26.92 -77.46
N LEU A 42 -14.50 26.91 -78.68
CA LEU A 42 -15.39 25.85 -79.14
C LEU A 42 -14.65 24.51 -79.31
N LEU A 43 -13.46 24.52 -79.92
CA LEU A 43 -12.65 23.32 -80.16
C LEU A 43 -12.20 22.66 -78.84
N VAL A 44 -11.60 23.43 -77.94
CA VAL A 44 -11.08 22.93 -76.65
C VAL A 44 -12.23 22.54 -75.73
N GLY A 45 -13.28 23.35 -75.64
CA GLY A 45 -14.47 23.02 -74.85
C GLY A 45 -15.13 21.70 -75.29
N SER A 46 -15.29 21.50 -76.61
CA SER A 46 -15.85 20.25 -77.14
C SER A 46 -14.93 19.05 -76.94
N ALA A 47 -13.61 19.23 -77.10
CA ALA A 47 -12.62 18.16 -76.90
C ALA A 47 -12.56 17.71 -75.44
N VAL A 48 -12.54 18.65 -74.49
CA VAL A 48 -12.51 18.37 -73.05
C VAL A 48 -13.82 17.71 -72.61
N GLN A 49 -14.96 18.17 -73.12
CA GLN A 49 -16.27 17.54 -72.86
C GLN A 49 -16.35 16.10 -73.37
N TRP A 50 -15.73 15.79 -74.51
CA TRP A 50 -15.68 14.42 -75.04
C TRP A 50 -14.82 13.49 -74.18
N MET A 51 -13.81 14.03 -73.49
CA MET A 51 -13.00 13.32 -72.50
C MET A 51 -13.64 13.33 -71.09
N GLY A 52 -14.94 13.60 -70.98
CA GLY A 52 -15.64 13.58 -69.68
C GLY A 52 -15.21 14.69 -68.72
N GLY A 53 -14.70 15.81 -69.23
CA GLY A 53 -14.19 16.93 -68.45
C GLY A 53 -14.87 18.27 -68.73
N GLN A 54 -14.41 19.32 -68.04
CA GLN A 54 -14.78 20.72 -68.23
C GLN A 54 -13.55 21.63 -68.29
N ALA A 55 -13.62 22.68 -69.10
CA ALA A 55 -12.58 23.70 -69.23
C ALA A 55 -13.20 25.10 -69.15
N GLU A 56 -12.68 25.92 -68.24
CA GLU A 56 -13.15 27.28 -67.96
C GLU A 56 -12.06 28.32 -68.27
N GLY A 57 -12.50 29.55 -68.61
CA GLY A 57 -11.57 30.67 -68.83
C GLY A 57 -10.59 30.46 -70.00
N ILE A 58 -11.05 29.90 -71.12
CA ILE A 58 -10.20 29.67 -72.30
C ILE A 58 -9.93 31.01 -73.02
N GLU A 59 -8.66 31.37 -73.10
CA GLU A 59 -8.12 32.58 -73.75
C GLU A 59 -6.99 32.23 -74.74
N GLY A 60 -6.83 33.05 -75.78
CA GLY A 60 -5.87 32.80 -76.86
C GLY A 60 -6.39 31.84 -77.93
N ALA A 61 -5.50 31.38 -78.80
CA ALA A 61 -5.82 30.50 -79.92
C ALA A 61 -4.77 29.40 -80.02
N VAL A 62 -5.17 28.17 -80.40
CA VAL A 62 -4.27 27.01 -80.44
C VAL A 62 -3.00 27.29 -81.26
N LEU A 63 -3.06 28.05 -82.35
CA LEU A 63 -1.90 28.41 -83.18
C LEU A 63 -0.91 29.39 -82.54
N THR A 64 -1.34 30.24 -81.61
CA THR A 64 -0.55 31.36 -81.05
C THR A 64 -0.27 31.22 -79.56
N GLY A 65 -0.87 30.23 -78.89
CA GLY A 65 -0.77 29.99 -77.46
C GLY A 65 -2.16 29.93 -76.82
N LEU A 66 -2.35 28.95 -75.95
CA LEU A 66 -3.61 28.64 -75.28
C LEU A 66 -3.46 28.82 -73.77
N LYS A 67 -4.33 29.61 -73.15
CA LYS A 67 -4.46 29.70 -71.69
C LYS A 67 -5.83 29.18 -71.26
N VAL A 68 -5.84 28.32 -70.25
CA VAL A 68 -7.05 27.75 -69.66
C VAL A 68 -6.98 27.99 -68.17
N GLN A 69 -7.93 28.76 -67.63
CA GLN A 69 -7.92 29.13 -66.22
C GLN A 69 -8.15 27.93 -65.31
N ARG A 70 -9.07 27.02 -65.68
CA ARG A 70 -9.33 25.79 -64.95
C ARG A 70 -9.66 24.66 -65.91
N LEU A 71 -9.01 23.53 -65.75
CA LEU A 71 -9.21 22.33 -66.54
C LEU A 71 -9.44 21.15 -65.60
N ASP A 72 -10.55 20.43 -65.74
CA ASP A 72 -10.88 19.24 -64.94
C ASP A 72 -11.28 18.14 -65.92
N LEU A 73 -10.52 17.04 -65.96
CA LEU A 73 -10.72 15.96 -66.92
C LEU A 73 -10.54 14.60 -66.24
N THR A 74 -11.32 13.61 -66.66
CA THR A 74 -11.20 12.23 -66.17
C THR A 74 -10.74 11.34 -67.32
N VAL A 75 -9.54 10.79 -67.21
CA VAL A 75 -8.94 9.93 -68.25
C VAL A 75 -8.62 8.58 -67.63
N ALA A 76 -9.21 7.51 -68.15
CA ALA A 76 -8.99 6.14 -67.66
C ALA A 76 -9.12 6.02 -66.12
N ASP A 77 -10.26 6.48 -65.59
CA ASP A 77 -10.59 6.49 -64.15
C ASP A 77 -9.65 7.33 -63.25
N THR A 78 -8.76 8.12 -63.84
CA THR A 78 -7.90 9.07 -63.14
C THR A 78 -8.43 10.49 -63.36
N ARG A 79 -8.74 11.20 -62.27
CA ARG A 79 -9.19 12.60 -62.35
C ARG A 79 -7.98 13.52 -62.31
N VAL A 80 -7.90 14.45 -63.27
CA VAL A 80 -6.81 15.42 -63.40
C VAL A 80 -7.41 16.83 -63.39
N GLN A 81 -7.02 17.63 -62.41
CA GLN A 81 -7.39 19.04 -62.30
C GLN A 81 -6.14 19.92 -62.47
N ALA A 82 -6.20 20.92 -63.34
CA ALA A 82 -5.12 21.87 -63.57
C ALA A 82 -5.64 23.31 -63.55
N ASP A 83 -4.97 24.18 -62.79
CA ASP A 83 -5.28 25.60 -62.68
C ASP A 83 -4.23 26.45 -63.40
N ASP A 84 -4.68 27.55 -64.03
CA ASP A 84 -3.87 28.50 -64.81
C ASP A 84 -2.95 27.84 -65.86
N LEU A 85 -3.47 26.84 -66.57
CA LEU A 85 -2.74 26.12 -67.60
C LEU A 85 -2.39 27.06 -68.77
N TRP A 86 -1.12 27.14 -69.13
CA TRP A 86 -0.63 27.82 -70.32
C TRP A 86 0.17 26.86 -71.20
N LEU A 87 -0.21 26.77 -72.47
CA LEU A 87 0.38 25.90 -73.47
C LEU A 87 0.78 26.72 -74.69
N ASP A 88 2.08 26.77 -74.99
CA ASP A 88 2.67 27.38 -76.19
C ASP A 88 3.39 26.32 -77.03
N VAL A 89 2.87 26.06 -78.23
CA VAL A 89 3.37 25.03 -79.15
C VAL A 89 3.77 25.66 -80.47
N GLN A 90 4.98 25.34 -80.94
CA GLN A 90 5.48 25.78 -82.23
C GLN A 90 5.04 24.85 -83.35
N TRP A 91 3.82 25.04 -83.86
CA TRP A 91 3.23 24.15 -84.88
C TRP A 91 3.99 24.08 -86.22
N ARG A 92 4.79 25.10 -86.57
CA ARG A 92 5.55 25.13 -87.84
C ARG A 92 6.55 23.99 -87.99
N VAL A 93 7.04 23.43 -86.88
CA VAL A 93 8.02 22.33 -86.91
C VAL A 93 7.37 20.95 -86.96
N LEU A 94 6.03 20.85 -86.86
CA LEU A 94 5.29 19.59 -86.99
C LEU A 94 5.51 18.94 -88.36
N GLY A 95 5.66 19.73 -89.43
CA GLY A 95 6.01 19.25 -90.77
C GLY A 95 7.39 18.56 -90.85
N LYS A 96 8.24 18.72 -89.83
CA LYS A 96 9.53 18.03 -89.67
C LYS A 96 9.43 16.82 -88.72
N ARG A 97 8.22 16.30 -88.46
CA ARG A 97 7.94 15.22 -87.49
C ARG A 97 8.46 15.52 -86.08
N ARG A 98 8.34 16.79 -85.67
CA ARG A 98 8.77 17.25 -84.36
C ARG A 98 7.64 18.06 -83.71
N VAL A 99 7.30 17.71 -82.48
CA VAL A 99 6.45 18.53 -81.61
C VAL A 99 7.37 19.33 -80.72
N HIS A 100 7.32 20.65 -80.84
CA HIS A 100 8.12 21.56 -80.03
C HIS A 100 7.19 22.42 -79.17
N VAL A 101 7.16 22.12 -77.88
CA VAL A 101 6.41 22.84 -76.85
C VAL A 101 7.38 23.79 -76.17
N ARG A 102 7.16 25.10 -76.33
CA ARG A 102 8.04 26.12 -75.73
C ARG A 102 7.76 26.31 -74.25
N ALA A 103 6.49 26.21 -73.86
CA ALA A 103 6.07 26.30 -72.47
C ALA A 103 4.80 25.48 -72.24
N LEU A 104 4.80 24.69 -71.17
CA LEU A 104 3.63 24.06 -70.58
C LEU A 104 3.66 24.34 -69.07
N THR A 105 2.83 25.25 -68.59
CA THR A 105 2.86 25.68 -67.19
C THR A 105 1.50 25.59 -66.53
N ALA A 106 1.45 25.24 -65.25
CA ALA A 106 0.24 25.29 -64.41
C ALA A 106 0.59 25.79 -63.00
N SER A 107 -0.32 26.53 -62.36
CA SER A 107 -0.12 26.97 -60.97
C SER A 107 -0.32 25.82 -59.99
N ARG A 108 -1.33 24.98 -60.22
CA ARG A 108 -1.64 23.77 -59.46
C ARG A 108 -2.04 22.64 -60.41
N LEU A 109 -1.58 21.43 -60.12
CA LEU A 109 -1.96 20.19 -60.81
C LEU A 109 -2.29 19.12 -59.77
N GLU A 110 -3.52 18.65 -59.78
CA GLU A 110 -4.02 17.62 -58.87
C GLU A 110 -4.43 16.38 -59.67
N VAL A 111 -3.91 15.22 -59.28
CA VAL A 111 -4.18 13.94 -59.93
C VAL A 111 -4.71 12.97 -58.88
N ASP A 112 -5.92 12.46 -59.08
CA ASP A 112 -6.55 11.48 -58.20
C ASP A 112 -6.60 10.12 -58.91
N LEU A 113 -5.83 9.18 -58.38
CA LEU A 113 -5.75 7.81 -58.86
C LEU A 113 -6.86 6.96 -58.24
N PRO A 114 -7.42 5.98 -58.97
CA PRO A 114 -8.40 5.06 -58.42
C PRO A 114 -7.81 4.22 -57.27
N PRO A 115 -8.62 3.81 -56.27
CA PRO A 115 -8.16 2.95 -55.18
C PRO A 115 -7.66 1.61 -55.73
N GLY A 116 -6.50 1.15 -55.26
CA GLY A 116 -5.94 -0.14 -55.67
C GLY A 116 -6.90 -1.27 -55.28
N GLY A 117 -7.44 -1.99 -56.26
CA GLY A 117 -8.25 -3.17 -56.01
C GLY A 117 -7.39 -4.35 -55.59
N ASP A 118 -7.81 -5.08 -54.56
CA ASP A 118 -7.30 -6.40 -54.17
C ASP A 118 -7.66 -7.47 -55.23
N SER A 119 -7.15 -7.33 -56.45
CA SER A 119 -7.17 -8.42 -57.42
C SER A 119 -6.00 -9.36 -57.14
N GLU A 120 -6.30 -10.65 -56.94
CA GLU A 120 -5.36 -11.77 -56.94
C GLU A 120 -4.26 -11.58 -58.00
N PRO A 121 -3.01 -12.01 -57.72
CA PRO A 121 -1.92 -11.89 -58.67
C PRO A 121 -2.27 -12.70 -59.93
N ALA A 122 -2.71 -12.01 -60.97
CA ALA A 122 -2.83 -12.58 -62.30
C ALA A 122 -1.44 -13.14 -62.67
N ALA A 123 -1.43 -14.41 -63.05
CA ALA A 123 -0.23 -15.14 -63.41
C ALA A 123 0.58 -14.37 -64.45
N GLN A 124 1.87 -14.14 -64.14
CA GLN A 124 3.00 -13.99 -65.06
C GLN A 124 2.65 -13.45 -66.46
N ASP A 125 2.25 -12.19 -66.54
CA ASP A 125 2.60 -11.35 -67.68
C ASP A 125 3.66 -10.36 -67.17
N GLU A 126 4.86 -10.45 -67.73
CA GLU A 126 6.00 -9.59 -67.38
C GLU A 126 5.59 -8.11 -67.52
N GLY A 127 5.35 -7.44 -66.39
CA GLY A 127 5.22 -5.99 -66.29
C GLY A 127 6.55 -5.27 -66.50
N GLY A 128 7.32 -5.68 -67.52
CA GLY A 128 8.57 -5.07 -67.92
C GLY A 128 8.34 -3.79 -68.73
N LEU A 129 9.27 -2.84 -68.64
CA LEU A 129 9.34 -1.74 -69.60
C LEU A 129 9.39 -2.29 -71.03
N PRO A 130 8.74 -1.63 -72.02
CA PRO A 130 8.74 -2.12 -73.39
C PRO A 130 10.17 -2.34 -73.90
N GLN A 131 10.43 -3.42 -74.65
CA GLN A 131 11.79 -3.70 -75.15
C GLN A 131 12.39 -2.55 -75.97
N SER A 132 11.53 -1.74 -76.60
CA SER A 132 11.89 -0.47 -77.24
C SER A 132 10.70 0.48 -77.25
N LEU A 133 10.93 1.76 -77.03
CA LEU A 133 9.93 2.81 -77.18
C LEU A 133 10.17 3.57 -78.49
N SER A 134 9.40 3.24 -79.53
CA SER A 134 9.41 3.98 -80.80
C SER A 134 8.41 5.11 -80.76
N LEU A 135 8.87 6.36 -80.85
CA LEU A 135 7.98 7.52 -80.89
C LEU A 135 7.55 7.84 -82.34
N PRO A 136 6.31 8.32 -82.56
CA PRO A 136 5.89 8.75 -83.90
C PRO A 136 6.56 10.06 -84.35
N VAL A 137 6.96 10.90 -83.40
CA VAL A 137 7.58 12.23 -83.59
C VAL A 137 8.63 12.49 -82.50
N SER A 138 9.64 13.32 -82.78
CA SER A 138 10.52 13.83 -81.72
C SER A 138 9.77 14.87 -80.88
N VAL A 139 9.99 14.87 -79.58
CA VAL A 139 9.34 15.79 -78.63
C VAL A 139 10.40 16.67 -78.00
N ASP A 140 10.34 17.98 -78.27
CA ASP A 140 11.13 19.00 -77.58
C ASP A 140 10.19 19.79 -76.67
N LEU A 141 10.45 19.80 -75.38
CA LEU A 141 9.72 20.54 -74.36
C LEU A 141 10.73 21.42 -73.62
N ASP A 142 10.78 22.70 -74.00
CA ASP A 142 11.80 23.62 -73.47
C ASP A 142 11.56 23.92 -71.99
N ARG A 143 10.28 24.02 -71.58
CA ARG A 143 9.90 24.32 -70.20
C ARG A 143 8.56 23.72 -69.83
N LEU A 144 8.57 22.85 -68.82
CA LEU A 144 7.41 22.42 -68.06
C LEU A 144 7.54 22.96 -66.64
N ALA A 145 6.53 23.68 -66.15
CA ALA A 145 6.55 24.22 -64.79
C ALA A 145 5.21 24.03 -64.06
N VAL A 146 5.23 23.41 -62.88
CA VAL A 146 4.06 23.20 -62.02
C VAL A 146 4.36 23.75 -60.63
N GLY A 147 3.53 24.69 -60.16
CA GLY A 147 3.71 25.31 -58.84
C GLY A 147 3.47 24.34 -57.68
N GLU A 148 2.28 23.75 -57.62
CA GLU A 148 1.89 22.75 -56.63
C GLU A 148 1.41 21.47 -57.34
N PHE A 149 1.94 20.30 -56.96
CA PHE A 149 1.50 19.01 -57.49
C PHE A 149 0.96 18.13 -56.37
N ILE A 150 -0.31 17.76 -56.46
CA ILE A 150 -1.00 16.94 -55.47
C ILE A 150 -1.37 15.62 -56.13
N LEU A 151 -0.93 14.52 -55.53
CA LEU A 151 -1.27 13.17 -55.98
C LEU A 151 -2.01 12.46 -54.85
N THR A 152 -3.25 12.08 -55.11
CA THR A 152 -4.08 11.29 -54.19
C THR A 152 -4.36 9.92 -54.78
N GLN A 153 -4.52 8.91 -53.92
CA GLN A 153 -4.97 7.59 -54.33
C GLN A 153 -6.14 7.18 -53.43
N GLY A 154 -7.31 6.95 -54.03
CA GLY A 154 -8.53 6.66 -53.27
C GLY A 154 -8.90 7.74 -52.25
N GLY A 155 -8.60 9.01 -52.54
CA GLY A 155 -8.87 10.16 -51.65
C GLY A 155 -7.87 10.37 -50.50
N GLN A 156 -6.81 9.57 -50.38
CA GLN A 156 -5.72 9.81 -49.42
C GLN A 156 -4.52 10.47 -50.11
N ALA A 157 -3.98 11.53 -49.52
CA ALA A 157 -2.74 12.15 -49.97
C ALA A 157 -1.56 11.22 -49.69
N LEU A 158 -0.62 11.17 -50.63
CA LEU A 158 0.65 10.47 -50.41
C LEU A 158 1.44 11.14 -49.27
N PRO A 159 2.33 10.39 -48.56
CA PRO A 159 3.11 10.90 -47.43
C PRO A 159 4.14 11.99 -47.80
N VAL A 160 4.20 12.37 -49.08
CA VAL A 160 5.18 13.31 -49.63
C VAL A 160 4.44 14.31 -50.53
N ALA A 161 4.68 15.60 -50.33
CA ALA A 161 4.14 16.66 -51.18
C ALA A 161 5.20 17.16 -52.18
N PHE A 162 4.80 17.41 -53.43
CA PHE A 162 5.69 17.91 -54.48
C PHE A 162 5.29 19.35 -54.87
N SER A 163 6.28 20.24 -54.96
CA SER A 163 6.05 21.61 -55.39
C SER A 163 7.25 22.16 -56.18
N ASP A 164 7.07 23.29 -56.85
CA ASP A 164 8.11 24.00 -57.60
C ASP A 164 8.82 23.11 -58.64
N ILE A 165 8.01 22.33 -59.37
CA ILE A 165 8.47 21.44 -60.43
C ILE A 165 8.81 22.31 -61.64
N ALA A 166 10.07 22.27 -62.09
CA ALA A 166 10.51 22.90 -63.32
C ALA A 166 11.48 21.95 -64.05
N LEU A 167 11.14 21.58 -65.29
CA LEU A 167 11.95 20.68 -66.10
C LEU A 167 11.87 20.99 -67.60
N GLY A 168 12.89 20.58 -68.35
CA GLY A 168 12.90 20.52 -69.80
C GLY A 168 13.12 19.08 -70.26
N LEU A 169 12.52 18.70 -71.38
CA LEU A 169 12.57 17.33 -71.90
C LEU A 169 12.84 17.35 -73.40
N HIS A 170 13.90 16.67 -73.83
CA HIS A 170 14.26 16.51 -75.23
C HIS A 170 14.30 15.03 -75.58
N VAL A 171 13.40 14.57 -76.44
CA VAL A 171 13.28 13.16 -76.82
C VAL A 171 13.33 13.02 -78.33
N GLN A 172 14.34 12.29 -78.82
CA GLN A 172 14.47 11.99 -80.23
C GLN A 172 13.72 10.70 -80.60
N ARG A 173 13.14 10.68 -81.79
CA ARG A 173 12.28 9.59 -82.29
C ARG A 173 12.90 8.17 -82.20
N GLU A 174 14.18 8.06 -82.52
CA GLU A 174 14.98 6.82 -82.56
C GLU A 174 16.37 7.07 -81.93
N GLY A 175 16.46 7.96 -80.93
CA GLY A 175 17.73 8.45 -80.40
C GLY A 175 17.69 8.73 -78.90
N PRO A 176 18.66 9.49 -78.37
CA PRO A 176 18.76 9.75 -76.96
C PRO A 176 17.60 10.62 -76.45
N ALA A 177 17.30 10.47 -75.16
CA ALA A 177 16.39 11.34 -74.43
C ALA A 177 17.16 12.03 -73.31
N ARG A 178 16.90 13.32 -73.11
CA ARG A 178 17.47 14.12 -72.03
C ARG A 178 16.37 14.80 -71.27
N LEU A 179 16.33 14.58 -69.96
CA LEU A 179 15.49 15.29 -69.02
C LEU A 179 16.40 16.20 -68.18
N ALA A 180 16.17 17.51 -68.26
CA ALA A 180 16.84 18.51 -67.44
C ALA A 180 15.89 18.96 -66.33
N LEU A 181 16.18 18.60 -65.09
CA LEU A 181 15.42 19.01 -63.91
C LEU A 181 16.01 20.31 -63.35
N GLU A 182 15.32 21.43 -63.52
CA GLU A 182 15.76 22.73 -63.01
C GLU A 182 15.46 22.89 -61.51
N SER A 183 14.28 22.44 -61.07
CA SER A 183 13.92 22.32 -59.67
C SER A 183 12.80 21.34 -59.42
N LEU A 184 12.83 20.69 -58.25
CA LEU A 184 11.73 19.92 -57.68
C LEU A 184 11.84 20.02 -56.16
N ARG A 185 10.83 20.56 -55.48
CA ARG A 185 10.73 20.53 -54.02
C ARG A 185 9.88 19.35 -53.59
N VAL A 186 10.36 18.67 -52.55
CA VAL A 186 9.76 17.49 -51.94
C VAL A 186 9.65 17.76 -50.44
N ASP A 187 8.44 17.76 -49.90
CA ASP A 187 8.15 18.04 -48.49
C ASP A 187 7.65 16.78 -47.79
N HIS A 188 8.27 16.44 -46.65
CA HIS A 188 7.90 15.33 -45.74
C HIS A 188 7.78 15.87 -44.31
N ASP A 189 7.16 15.13 -43.39
CA ASP A 189 6.91 15.57 -42.01
C ASP A 189 8.18 15.94 -41.21
N GLN A 190 9.32 15.26 -41.47
CA GLN A 190 10.59 15.46 -40.78
C GLN A 190 11.59 16.34 -41.55
N ALA A 191 11.44 16.49 -42.88
CA ALA A 191 12.44 17.12 -43.73
C ALA A 191 11.87 17.65 -45.06
N ARG A 192 12.53 18.69 -45.58
CA ARG A 192 12.29 19.27 -46.90
C ARG A 192 13.50 19.04 -47.78
N LEU A 193 13.28 18.61 -49.02
CA LEU A 193 14.30 18.32 -50.03
C LEU A 193 14.05 19.14 -51.29
N ARG A 194 15.11 19.70 -51.89
CA ARG A 194 15.05 20.37 -53.20
C ARG A 194 16.07 19.74 -54.13
N LEU A 195 15.62 19.29 -55.30
CA LEU A 195 16.38 18.52 -56.29
C LEU A 195 16.55 19.32 -57.59
N ASN A 196 17.69 19.14 -58.25
CA ASN A 196 17.97 19.60 -59.61
C ASN A 196 19.01 18.69 -60.27
N GLY A 197 19.04 18.61 -61.60
CA GLY A 197 20.00 17.73 -62.27
C GLY A 197 19.64 17.35 -63.71
N LEU A 198 20.30 16.33 -64.22
CA LEU A 198 20.17 15.83 -65.58
C LEU A 198 20.01 14.32 -65.57
N VAL A 199 19.12 13.82 -66.42
CA VAL A 199 18.94 12.40 -66.73
C VAL A 199 19.07 12.23 -68.23
N ASP A 200 20.11 11.53 -68.65
CA ASP A 200 20.38 11.20 -70.04
C ASP A 200 20.10 9.70 -70.26
N LEU A 201 19.26 9.39 -71.24
CA LEU A 201 19.06 8.05 -71.78
C LEU A 201 19.74 8.00 -73.14
N GLU A 202 20.73 7.13 -73.31
CA GLU A 202 21.48 7.03 -74.58
C GLU A 202 20.60 6.40 -75.68
N THR A 203 19.78 5.42 -75.31
CA THR A 203 18.81 4.75 -76.20
C THR A 203 17.50 4.47 -75.48
N LEU A 204 16.37 4.67 -76.15
CA LEU A 204 15.02 4.33 -75.68
C LEU A 204 14.68 2.85 -75.91
N ALA A 205 15.61 1.95 -75.61
CA ALA A 205 15.46 0.51 -75.80
C ALA A 205 16.22 -0.25 -74.72
N ALA A 206 15.80 -1.47 -74.42
CA ALA A 206 16.50 -2.38 -73.51
C ALA A 206 17.97 -2.56 -73.96
N PRO A 207 18.95 -2.48 -73.04
CA PRO A 207 18.81 -2.51 -71.57
C PRO A 207 18.58 -1.14 -70.91
N TRP A 208 18.24 -0.09 -71.68
CA TRP A 208 17.99 1.29 -71.22
C TRP A 208 19.22 1.96 -70.58
N PRO A 209 20.32 2.13 -71.35
CA PRO A 209 21.52 2.82 -70.88
C PRO A 209 21.20 4.25 -70.45
N MET A 210 21.55 4.58 -69.20
CA MET A 210 21.21 5.83 -68.55
C MET A 210 22.38 6.41 -67.75
N LYS A 211 22.45 7.74 -67.73
CA LYS A 211 23.32 8.54 -66.85
C LYS A 211 22.46 9.55 -66.12
N VAL A 212 22.43 9.44 -64.80
CA VAL A 212 21.67 10.29 -63.89
C VAL A 212 22.65 11.06 -63.04
N ARG A 213 22.50 12.38 -62.98
CA ARG A 213 23.19 13.23 -62.01
C ARG A 213 22.17 14.16 -61.39
N LEU A 214 21.89 13.96 -60.11
CA LEU A 214 20.98 14.79 -59.33
C LEU A 214 21.74 15.41 -58.16
N ASP A 215 21.66 16.72 -58.03
CA ASP A 215 22.08 17.47 -56.85
C ASP A 215 20.85 17.81 -56.02
N ALA A 216 20.98 17.73 -54.70
CA ALA A 216 19.90 17.95 -53.77
C ALA A 216 20.35 18.76 -52.56
N LYS A 217 19.43 19.55 -51.99
CA LYS A 217 19.60 20.18 -50.68
C LYS A 217 18.45 19.76 -49.78
N ALA A 218 18.77 19.17 -48.64
CA ALA A 218 17.83 18.77 -47.61
C ALA A 218 17.96 19.67 -46.38
N ALA A 219 16.86 19.85 -45.66
CA ALA A 219 16.82 20.54 -44.38
C ALA A 219 15.73 19.95 -43.47
N ALA A 220 15.96 19.98 -42.17
CA ALA A 220 14.96 19.58 -41.19
C ALA A 220 13.86 20.65 -41.05
N LEU A 221 12.66 20.18 -40.70
CA LEU A 221 11.52 21.04 -40.34
C LEU A 221 11.43 21.30 -38.83
N SER A 222 12.11 20.50 -38.00
CA SER A 222 12.14 20.61 -36.54
C SER A 222 13.54 20.29 -35.98
N ALA A 223 13.83 20.77 -34.77
CA ALA A 223 15.11 20.49 -34.10
C ALA A 223 15.24 19.02 -33.65
N ASP A 224 14.14 18.27 -33.61
CA ASP A 224 14.07 16.86 -33.23
C ASP A 224 14.28 15.90 -34.42
N SER A 225 14.43 16.45 -35.64
CA SER A 225 14.71 15.68 -36.85
C SER A 225 16.07 14.97 -36.76
N LEU A 226 16.19 13.80 -37.39
CA LEU A 226 17.44 13.03 -37.47
C LEU A 226 18.60 13.80 -38.14
N LEU A 227 18.27 14.80 -38.97
CA LEU A 227 19.24 15.72 -39.57
C LEU A 227 19.84 16.70 -38.54
N CYS A 228 19.20 16.89 -37.37
CA CYS A 228 19.48 17.95 -36.39
C CYS A 228 20.02 17.56 -35.01
N ALA A 229 20.43 16.31 -34.80
CA ALA A 229 20.83 15.77 -33.50
C ALA A 229 21.91 16.61 -32.72
N GLU A 230 22.70 17.46 -33.38
CA GLU A 230 23.72 18.30 -32.75
C GLU A 230 23.12 19.48 -31.95
N GLN A 231 22.01 20.08 -32.41
CA GLN A 231 21.42 21.26 -31.78
C GLN A 231 20.79 20.92 -30.41
N GLN A 232 20.31 19.69 -30.23
CA GLN A 232 19.81 19.19 -28.95
C GLN A 232 20.92 19.08 -27.88
N ARG A 233 22.15 18.69 -28.26
CA ARG A 233 23.30 18.64 -27.32
C ARG A 233 23.81 20.03 -26.95
N LEU A 234 23.87 20.95 -27.93
CA LEU A 234 24.23 22.35 -27.69
C LEU A 234 23.17 23.09 -26.85
N GLN A 235 21.88 22.76 -26.99
CA GLN A 235 20.83 23.28 -26.11
C GLN A 235 20.88 22.67 -24.70
N ALA A 236 21.23 21.39 -24.55
CA ALA A 236 21.42 20.77 -23.23
C ALA A 236 22.67 21.31 -22.49
N GLY A 237 23.75 21.63 -23.22
CA GLY A 237 24.91 22.36 -22.72
C GLY A 237 24.57 23.82 -22.37
N ARG A 238 23.89 24.53 -23.29
CA ARG A 238 23.45 25.92 -23.07
C ARG A 238 22.37 26.06 -22.00
N GLN A 239 21.59 25.05 -21.66
CA GLN A 239 20.66 25.12 -20.51
C GLN A 239 21.39 25.01 -19.16
N ARG A 240 22.51 24.27 -19.10
CA ARG A 240 23.42 24.30 -17.94
C ARG A 240 24.17 25.62 -17.86
N ASP A 241 24.61 26.16 -19.00
CA ASP A 241 25.30 27.45 -19.07
C ASP A 241 24.34 28.64 -18.94
N ALA A 242 23.06 28.52 -19.30
CA ALA A 242 22.02 29.54 -19.08
C ALA A 242 21.54 29.58 -17.63
N GLY A 243 21.71 28.49 -16.87
CA GLY A 243 21.62 28.50 -15.41
C GLY A 243 22.75 29.31 -14.76
N ALA A 244 23.94 29.30 -15.36
CA ALA A 244 25.09 30.11 -14.93
C ALA A 244 25.09 31.53 -15.51
N ALA A 245 24.50 31.74 -16.69
CA ALA A 245 24.38 33.05 -17.35
C ALA A 245 23.15 33.86 -16.89
N ARG A 246 22.28 33.29 -16.05
CA ARG A 246 21.32 34.05 -15.23
C ARG A 246 21.98 34.79 -14.06
N ALA A 247 23.29 34.67 -13.89
CA ALA A 247 24.10 35.45 -12.93
C ALA A 247 24.87 36.63 -13.57
N GLY A 248 24.59 36.99 -14.83
CA GLY A 248 25.24 38.13 -15.47
C GLY A 248 24.36 38.71 -16.59
N GLU A 249 23.49 39.65 -16.22
CA GLU A 249 22.81 40.49 -17.20
C GLU A 249 23.79 41.42 -17.95
N VAL A 250 23.29 42.00 -19.05
CA VAL A 250 23.75 43.22 -19.72
C VAL A 250 24.78 43.04 -20.84
N GLY A 251 24.31 43.06 -22.09
CA GLY A 251 25.16 43.19 -23.26
C GLY A 251 24.39 43.36 -24.58
N ALA A 252 24.08 44.61 -24.91
CA ALA A 252 23.84 45.09 -26.28
C ALA A 252 22.51 44.74 -26.97
N TYR A 253 21.50 45.51 -26.58
CA TYR A 253 20.73 46.35 -27.52
C TYR A 253 21.63 46.86 -28.66
N LEU A 254 21.24 46.69 -29.94
CA LEU A 254 21.36 47.71 -31.00
C LEU A 254 20.84 47.18 -32.36
N VAL A 255 20.13 48.08 -33.04
CA VAL A 255 19.75 48.10 -34.47
C VAL A 255 18.42 47.45 -34.86
N THR A 256 17.31 48.11 -34.49
CA THR A 256 16.07 48.10 -35.27
C THR A 256 15.62 49.55 -35.46
N ARG A 257 15.67 50.09 -36.69
CA ARG A 257 15.01 51.35 -37.03
C ARG A 257 13.91 51.15 -38.07
N PRO A 258 12.73 51.79 -37.92
CA PRO A 258 11.55 51.57 -38.77
C PRO A 258 11.58 52.35 -40.10
N GLU A 259 12.65 53.10 -40.37
CA GLU A 259 12.74 54.00 -41.53
C GLU A 259 13.03 53.27 -42.85
N ALA A 260 13.43 51.99 -42.81
CA ALA A 260 13.66 51.16 -44.00
C ALA A 260 12.38 50.49 -44.56
N GLN A 261 11.28 50.47 -43.80
CA GLN A 261 9.99 49.93 -44.27
C GLN A 261 9.20 50.96 -45.10
N ALA A 262 9.46 52.26 -44.94
CA ALA A 262 8.79 53.32 -45.69
C ALA A 262 9.37 53.55 -47.10
N GLN A 263 10.58 53.08 -47.40
CA GLN A 263 11.20 53.19 -48.73
C GLN A 263 10.95 51.97 -49.65
N ALA A 264 10.43 50.85 -49.12
CA ALA A 264 10.12 49.66 -49.90
C ALA A 264 8.74 49.71 -50.59
N ALA A 265 7.88 50.64 -50.19
CA ALA A 265 6.54 50.81 -50.76
C ALA A 265 6.49 51.71 -52.01
N ASP A 266 7.51 52.55 -52.23
CA ASP A 266 7.61 53.46 -53.39
C ASP A 266 8.34 52.84 -54.61
N ALA A 267 8.92 51.64 -54.47
CA ALA A 267 9.75 51.01 -55.52
C ALA A 267 9.00 50.00 -56.41
N LEU A 268 7.71 49.71 -56.14
CA LEU A 268 6.90 48.69 -56.83
C LEU A 268 5.94 49.27 -57.88
N GLY A 269 6.43 50.21 -58.69
CA GLY A 269 5.75 50.70 -59.89
C GLY A 269 5.86 49.71 -61.05
N GLY A 270 4.71 49.21 -61.53
CA GLY A 270 4.63 48.16 -62.54
C GLY A 270 5.03 48.57 -63.96
N GLN A 271 5.74 47.67 -64.64
CA GLN A 271 5.52 47.20 -66.02
C GLN A 271 6.56 46.11 -66.34
N ALA A 272 6.12 44.98 -66.90
CA ALA A 272 6.98 43.87 -67.33
C ALA A 272 7.65 44.17 -68.67
N PRO A 273 8.94 43.81 -68.89
CA PRO A 273 9.23 42.71 -69.82
C PRO A 273 10.52 41.87 -69.56
N ALA A 274 10.49 40.64 -70.11
CA ALA A 274 11.49 39.60 -70.46
C ALA A 274 12.96 39.62 -69.94
N ASP A 275 13.49 38.41 -69.65
CA ASP A 275 14.91 38.01 -69.51
C ASP A 275 15.70 38.35 -68.22
N ASN A 276 15.17 37.99 -67.03
CA ASN A 276 15.92 38.01 -65.75
C ASN A 276 16.13 36.60 -65.13
N VAL A 277 16.66 35.68 -65.94
CA VAL A 277 17.10 34.30 -65.56
C VAL A 277 18.07 34.28 -64.35
N ALA A 278 18.76 35.39 -64.07
CA ALA A 278 19.72 35.54 -62.98
C ALA A 278 19.15 36.12 -61.67
N GLN A 279 17.95 36.71 -61.67
CA GLN A 279 17.32 37.23 -60.44
C GLN A 279 16.53 36.15 -59.68
N GLN A 280 15.95 35.18 -60.37
CA GLN A 280 15.35 33.99 -59.74
C GLN A 280 16.40 33.11 -59.04
N THR A 281 17.65 33.12 -59.51
CA THR A 281 18.81 32.55 -58.78
C THR A 281 19.04 33.23 -57.41
N ARG A 282 18.70 34.51 -57.24
CA ARG A 282 18.82 35.27 -55.99
C ARG A 282 17.70 35.00 -54.98
N ALA A 283 16.53 34.50 -55.40
CA ALA A 283 15.52 33.95 -54.51
C ALA A 283 15.82 32.50 -54.08
N ARG A 284 16.71 31.78 -54.81
CA ARG A 284 17.33 30.49 -54.39
C ARG A 284 18.17 30.60 -53.09
N TRP A 285 18.20 31.78 -52.47
CA TRP A 285 18.84 32.14 -51.20
C TRP A 285 17.84 32.65 -50.15
N GLN A 286 16.58 32.87 -50.53
CA GLN A 286 15.43 33.26 -49.70
C GLN A 286 14.88 32.12 -48.84
N GLU A 287 15.52 30.96 -48.82
CA GLU A 287 15.09 29.87 -47.93
C GLU A 287 16.21 28.93 -47.52
N SER A 288 17.46 29.16 -47.94
CA SER A 288 18.62 28.58 -47.26
C SER A 288 18.78 29.14 -45.82
N LEU A 289 18.03 30.20 -45.48
CA LEU A 289 18.12 31.03 -44.26
C LEU A 289 17.01 30.77 -43.20
N GLN A 290 16.19 29.71 -43.33
CA GLN A 290 15.29 29.24 -42.26
C GLN A 290 15.46 27.74 -41.92
N GLN A 291 16.48 27.10 -42.50
CA GLN A 291 16.66 25.65 -42.51
C GLN A 291 17.46 25.15 -41.30
N LEU A 292 16.79 24.38 -40.46
CA LEU A 292 17.42 23.58 -39.41
C LEU A 292 18.28 22.50 -40.09
N CYS A 293 19.60 22.55 -39.89
CA CYS A 293 20.57 21.50 -40.25
C CYS A 293 20.62 21.12 -41.75
N PRO A 294 21.16 22.01 -42.61
CA PRO A 294 21.19 21.79 -44.05
C PRO A 294 22.21 20.71 -44.46
N VAL A 295 21.79 19.80 -45.34
CA VAL A 295 22.61 18.74 -45.92
C VAL A 295 22.54 18.84 -47.44
N SER A 296 23.69 18.87 -48.11
CA SER A 296 23.77 18.78 -49.58
C SER A 296 24.00 17.33 -49.97
N LEU A 297 23.28 16.82 -50.97
CA LEU A 297 23.43 15.47 -51.52
C LEU A 297 23.72 15.54 -53.02
N THR A 298 24.57 14.66 -53.52
CA THR A 298 24.82 14.45 -54.95
C THR A 298 24.65 12.96 -55.23
N LEU A 299 23.67 12.63 -56.08
CA LEU A 299 23.40 11.29 -56.57
C LEU A 299 23.90 11.18 -58.02
N ASN A 300 24.80 10.26 -58.28
CA ASN A 300 25.21 9.85 -59.62
C ASN A 300 24.77 8.40 -59.83
N ALA A 301 24.08 8.11 -60.93
CA ALA A 301 23.84 6.74 -61.36
C ALA A 301 24.25 6.56 -62.83
N GLU A 302 24.95 5.49 -63.14
CA GLU A 302 25.40 5.16 -64.49
C GLU A 302 25.26 3.66 -64.73
N GLY A 303 24.73 3.28 -65.89
CA GLY A 303 24.53 1.89 -66.25
C GLY A 303 23.26 1.70 -67.08
N SER A 304 22.56 0.60 -66.84
CA SER A 304 21.33 0.21 -67.52
C SER A 304 20.38 -0.44 -66.52
N LEU A 305 19.19 -0.86 -66.94
CA LEU A 305 18.26 -1.58 -66.06
C LEU A 305 18.70 -3.02 -65.74
N ASP A 306 19.67 -3.55 -66.50
CA ASP A 306 20.29 -4.84 -66.18
C ASP A 306 21.31 -4.69 -65.04
N GLU A 307 22.09 -3.60 -65.04
CA GLU A 307 23.07 -3.28 -64.01
C GLU A 307 23.22 -1.76 -63.89
N LEU A 308 22.91 -1.22 -62.71
CA LEU A 308 22.94 0.21 -62.42
C LEU A 308 23.88 0.48 -61.24
N LYS A 309 24.95 1.26 -61.47
CA LYS A 309 25.85 1.69 -60.41
C LYS A 309 25.36 3.03 -59.88
N VAL A 310 25.09 3.09 -58.58
CA VAL A 310 24.61 4.28 -57.89
C VAL A 310 25.67 4.73 -56.90
N ALA A 311 26.00 6.03 -56.91
CA ALA A 311 26.86 6.68 -55.93
C ALA A 311 26.12 7.89 -55.35
N LEU A 312 25.99 7.95 -54.03
CA LEU A 312 25.37 9.03 -53.29
C LEU A 312 26.39 9.60 -52.32
N ASP A 313 26.75 10.86 -52.50
CA ASP A 313 27.58 11.61 -51.55
C ASP A 313 26.72 12.67 -50.87
N ALA A 314 26.78 12.77 -49.55
CA ALA A 314 26.09 13.80 -48.79
C ALA A 314 27.02 14.47 -47.78
N SER A 315 26.89 15.79 -47.63
CA SER A 315 27.68 16.58 -46.69
C SER A 315 26.90 17.79 -46.16
N GLY A 316 27.08 18.11 -44.88
CA GLY A 316 26.44 19.27 -44.23
C GLY A 316 25.90 18.95 -42.84
N ALA A 317 25.71 19.97 -42.00
CA ALA A 317 25.24 19.83 -40.61
C ALA A 317 25.98 18.77 -39.78
N GLY A 318 27.31 18.71 -39.95
CA GLY A 318 28.18 17.75 -39.28
C GLY A 318 27.98 16.29 -39.70
N LEU A 319 27.36 16.05 -40.87
CA LEU A 319 27.20 14.75 -41.51
C LEU A 319 28.09 14.67 -42.76
N ALA A 320 28.79 13.56 -42.93
CA ALA A 320 29.43 13.14 -44.17
C ALA A 320 29.00 11.71 -44.48
N LEU A 321 28.41 11.48 -45.64
CA LEU A 321 27.91 10.18 -46.07
C LEU A 321 28.41 9.90 -47.48
N THR A 322 29.02 8.74 -47.68
CA THR A 322 29.25 8.19 -49.02
C THR A 322 28.58 6.83 -49.08
N ALA A 323 27.65 6.66 -49.99
CA ALA A 323 27.02 5.39 -50.29
C ALA A 323 27.28 5.01 -51.76
N ARG A 324 27.62 3.76 -52.01
CA ARG A 324 27.74 3.21 -53.36
C ARG A 324 26.95 1.91 -53.40
N ALA A 325 26.22 1.66 -54.48
CA ALA A 325 25.48 0.43 -54.65
C ALA A 325 25.50 -0.03 -56.11
N GLY A 326 25.73 -1.31 -56.32
CA GLY A 326 25.40 -2.01 -57.55
C GLY A 326 23.99 -2.55 -57.46
N LEU A 327 23.10 -2.08 -58.34
CA LEU A 327 21.72 -2.53 -58.42
C LEU A 327 21.50 -3.36 -59.69
N LEU A 328 20.61 -4.34 -59.60
CA LEU A 328 20.06 -5.11 -60.71
C LEU A 328 18.54 -4.86 -60.77
N PRO A 329 18.07 -3.70 -61.27
CA PRO A 329 16.66 -3.28 -61.18
C PRO A 329 15.63 -4.30 -61.68
N LEU A 330 16.00 -5.15 -62.65
CA LEU A 330 15.14 -6.18 -63.23
C LEU A 330 15.28 -7.56 -62.55
N ALA A 331 16.24 -7.73 -61.64
CA ALA A 331 16.38 -8.96 -60.88
C ALA A 331 15.32 -9.02 -59.76
N ALA A 332 14.92 -10.24 -59.39
CA ALA A 332 13.92 -10.44 -58.34
C ALA A 332 14.37 -9.92 -56.95
N PHE A 333 15.68 -9.77 -56.73
CA PHE A 333 16.26 -8.98 -55.64
C PHE A 333 17.23 -7.93 -56.23
N PRO A 334 16.96 -6.64 -56.07
CA PRO A 334 17.61 -5.61 -56.89
C PRO A 334 18.98 -5.15 -56.38
N LEU A 335 19.47 -5.65 -55.23
CA LEU A 335 20.76 -5.24 -54.67
C LEU A 335 21.82 -6.31 -54.94
N ARG A 336 22.88 -5.95 -55.67
CA ARG A 336 24.06 -6.80 -55.90
C ARG A 336 25.15 -6.52 -54.88
N ASP A 337 25.51 -5.27 -54.70
CA ASP A 337 26.51 -4.86 -53.72
C ASP A 337 26.17 -3.47 -53.18
N ALA A 338 26.55 -3.19 -51.94
CA ALA A 338 26.45 -1.87 -51.34
C ALA A 338 27.65 -1.60 -50.43
N GLN A 339 28.06 -0.34 -50.40
CA GLN A 339 29.00 0.22 -49.44
C GLN A 339 28.42 1.52 -48.88
N LEU A 340 28.52 1.71 -47.58
CA LEU A 340 28.06 2.87 -46.84
C LEU A 340 29.20 3.31 -45.92
N ASP A 341 29.63 4.56 -45.99
CA ASP A 341 30.52 5.20 -45.02
C ASP A 341 29.84 6.49 -44.54
N LEU A 342 29.29 6.43 -43.34
CA LEU A 342 28.67 7.53 -42.63
C LEU A 342 29.63 7.99 -41.53
N LYS A 343 29.92 9.28 -41.48
CA LYS A 343 30.68 9.93 -40.41
C LYS A 343 29.96 11.17 -39.95
N ARG A 344 30.06 11.45 -38.66
CA ARG A 344 29.54 12.66 -38.05
C ARG A 344 30.61 13.34 -37.22
N ASP A 345 30.47 14.65 -37.08
CA ASP A 345 31.42 15.48 -36.33
C ASP A 345 31.42 15.18 -34.82
N ASP A 346 30.36 14.54 -34.30
CA ASP A 346 30.28 14.08 -32.92
C ASP A 346 31.09 12.80 -32.64
N GLY A 347 31.83 12.32 -33.65
CA GLY A 347 32.62 11.10 -33.62
C GLY A 347 31.82 9.84 -33.92
N THR A 348 30.52 9.94 -34.20
CA THR A 348 29.70 8.80 -34.63
C THR A 348 30.06 8.41 -36.06
N GLY A 349 30.28 7.12 -36.29
CA GLY A 349 30.50 6.56 -37.61
C GLY A 349 29.73 5.26 -37.82
N LEU A 350 29.31 5.01 -39.05
CA LEU A 350 28.76 3.73 -39.48
C LEU A 350 29.32 3.39 -40.84
N LYS A 351 30.08 2.30 -40.90
CA LYS A 351 30.51 1.70 -42.16
C LYS A 351 29.73 0.41 -42.36
N ALA A 352 29.16 0.21 -43.54
CA ALA A 352 28.53 -1.06 -43.88
C ALA A 352 28.93 -1.45 -45.30
N SER A 353 29.11 -2.74 -45.53
CA SER A 353 29.23 -3.30 -46.87
C SER A 353 28.40 -4.56 -46.97
N VAL A 354 27.73 -4.76 -48.10
CA VAL A 354 26.98 -5.96 -48.45
C VAL A 354 27.41 -6.38 -49.83
N ASP A 355 27.65 -7.67 -50.01
CA ASP A 355 27.95 -8.30 -51.30
C ASP A 355 27.02 -9.50 -51.45
N TRP A 356 26.15 -9.45 -52.46
CA TRP A 356 25.15 -10.44 -52.80
C TRP A 356 25.55 -11.10 -54.11
N THR A 357 25.99 -12.34 -54.02
CA THR A 357 26.37 -13.16 -55.17
C THR A 357 25.25 -14.14 -55.50
N PRO A 358 24.51 -13.93 -56.61
CA PRO A 358 23.42 -14.81 -56.99
C PRO A 358 23.92 -16.19 -57.42
N ALA A 359 23.12 -17.22 -57.17
CA ALA A 359 23.43 -18.57 -57.57
C ALA A 359 23.50 -18.73 -59.11
N THR A 360 24.45 -19.53 -59.60
CA THR A 360 24.64 -19.75 -61.05
C THR A 360 23.71 -20.83 -61.64
N GLN A 361 23.05 -21.62 -60.79
CA GLN A 361 22.11 -22.67 -61.19
C GLN A 361 20.78 -22.50 -60.45
N ALA A 362 19.67 -22.73 -61.17
CA ALA A 362 18.34 -22.73 -60.58
C ALA A 362 18.23 -23.77 -59.45
N GLY A 363 17.88 -23.33 -58.25
CA GLY A 363 17.75 -24.18 -57.04
C GLY A 363 18.95 -24.17 -56.09
N GLN A 364 20.06 -23.48 -56.42
CA GLN A 364 21.13 -23.17 -55.47
C GLN A 364 20.83 -21.86 -54.71
N ALA A 365 21.38 -21.69 -53.52
CA ALA A 365 21.20 -20.50 -52.71
C ALA A 365 22.18 -19.38 -53.10
N ASP A 366 21.69 -18.16 -53.04
CA ASP A 366 22.49 -16.95 -53.17
C ASP A 366 23.39 -16.79 -51.93
N HIS A 367 24.59 -16.27 -52.12
CA HIS A 367 25.54 -16.05 -51.03
C HIS A 367 25.65 -14.56 -50.72
N VAL A 368 25.31 -14.20 -49.49
CA VAL A 368 25.25 -12.83 -48.99
C VAL A 368 26.31 -12.65 -47.91
N LYS A 369 27.28 -11.76 -48.14
CA LYS A 369 28.24 -11.33 -47.13
C LYS A 369 27.95 -9.90 -46.75
N ALA A 370 27.87 -9.63 -45.44
CA ALA A 370 27.68 -8.28 -44.94
C ALA A 370 28.63 -8.00 -43.78
N ASP A 371 29.29 -6.85 -43.82
CA ASP A 371 30.11 -6.33 -42.74
C ASP A 371 29.54 -4.98 -42.31
N LEU A 372 29.46 -4.74 -41.01
CA LEU A 372 29.01 -3.48 -40.43
C LEU A 372 29.94 -3.11 -39.29
N GLN A 373 30.48 -1.90 -39.32
CA GLN A 373 31.28 -1.32 -38.27
C GLN A 373 30.63 -0.02 -37.79
N ALA A 374 30.14 -0.03 -36.56
CA ALA A 374 29.71 1.16 -35.85
C ALA A 374 30.86 1.71 -34.99
N ASP A 375 31.00 3.03 -34.98
CA ASP A 375 31.94 3.77 -34.13
C ASP A 375 31.12 4.80 -33.34
N ARG A 376 31.06 4.65 -32.02
CA ARG A 376 30.34 5.50 -31.06
C ARG A 376 28.88 5.85 -31.45
N LEU A 377 28.18 4.91 -32.06
CA LEU A 377 26.79 5.09 -32.53
C LEU A 377 25.84 5.30 -31.35
N ASP A 378 25.29 6.50 -31.19
CA ASP A 378 24.25 6.79 -30.20
C ASP A 378 22.91 6.20 -30.66
N VAL A 379 22.56 5.02 -30.13
CA VAL A 379 21.36 4.27 -30.55
C VAL A 379 20.08 4.93 -30.01
N ARG A 380 20.18 5.66 -28.90
CA ARG A 380 19.02 6.31 -28.28
C ARG A 380 18.50 7.46 -29.14
N SER A 381 19.39 8.21 -29.79
CA SER A 381 19.00 9.30 -30.71
C SER A 381 18.31 8.78 -31.98
N LEU A 382 18.53 7.52 -32.36
CA LEU A 382 17.94 6.89 -33.54
C LEU A 382 16.58 6.24 -33.27
N VAL A 383 16.39 5.64 -32.10
CA VAL A 383 15.23 4.76 -31.80
C VAL A 383 14.28 5.36 -30.72
N GLY A 384 14.65 6.47 -30.07
CA GLY A 384 13.77 7.21 -29.14
C GLY A 384 13.93 6.87 -27.64
N GLY A 385 13.01 7.39 -26.81
CA GLY A 385 13.15 7.50 -25.35
C GLY A 385 12.98 6.22 -24.51
N GLY A 386 12.70 5.06 -25.12
CA GLY A 386 12.51 3.79 -24.42
C GLY A 386 13.81 3.03 -24.06
N LEU A 387 14.96 3.44 -24.62
CA LEU A 387 16.26 2.81 -24.39
C LEU A 387 17.10 3.58 -23.37
N PRO A 388 17.89 2.89 -22.52
CA PRO A 388 18.90 3.55 -21.68
C PRO A 388 19.98 4.20 -22.55
N GLN A 389 20.85 5.03 -21.97
CA GLN A 389 21.94 5.66 -22.73
C GLN A 389 22.84 4.59 -23.35
N ALA A 390 22.84 4.46 -24.68
CA ALA A 390 23.55 3.42 -25.40
C ALA A 390 24.39 4.04 -26.52
N VAL A 391 25.72 3.96 -26.36
CA VAL A 391 26.71 4.37 -27.36
C VAL A 391 27.42 3.10 -27.81
N LEU A 392 27.24 2.73 -29.07
CA LEU A 392 27.65 1.44 -29.61
C LEU A 392 28.85 1.57 -30.54
N SER A 393 29.95 0.90 -30.22
CA SER A 393 31.07 0.73 -31.13
C SER A 393 31.26 -0.76 -31.37
N ALA A 394 30.90 -1.26 -32.54
CA ALA A 394 30.83 -2.70 -32.76
C ALA A 394 31.20 -3.07 -34.19
N LYS A 395 31.72 -4.28 -34.38
CA LYS A 395 31.89 -4.90 -35.69
C LYS A 395 30.96 -6.09 -35.79
N VAL A 396 30.17 -6.13 -36.85
CA VAL A 396 29.28 -7.22 -37.20
C VAL A 396 29.75 -7.77 -38.54
N SER A 397 29.91 -9.08 -38.63
CA SER A 397 30.08 -9.76 -39.91
C SER A 397 29.05 -10.88 -40.04
N VAL A 398 28.48 -11.01 -41.23
CA VAL A 398 27.41 -11.92 -41.57
C VAL A 398 27.76 -12.60 -42.87
N ASP A 399 27.67 -13.92 -42.91
CA ASP A 399 27.80 -14.74 -44.10
C ASP A 399 26.56 -15.66 -44.16
N ALA A 400 25.72 -15.46 -45.17
CA ALA A 400 24.42 -16.12 -45.26
C ALA A 400 24.20 -16.76 -46.63
N GLN A 401 23.51 -17.90 -46.65
CA GLN A 401 23.02 -18.51 -47.88
C GLN A 401 21.50 -18.38 -47.91
N VAL A 402 20.93 -17.81 -48.98
CA VAL A 402 19.50 -17.53 -49.11
C VAL A 402 18.97 -18.13 -50.41
N ALA A 403 18.04 -19.06 -50.31
CA ALA A 403 17.32 -19.60 -51.46
C ALA A 403 16.00 -18.86 -51.71
N GLY A 404 15.64 -18.67 -52.98
CA GLY A 404 14.36 -18.07 -53.35
C GLY A 404 14.10 -16.70 -52.73
N LEU A 405 15.16 -15.92 -52.49
CA LEU A 405 15.16 -14.54 -51.95
C LEU A 405 14.59 -14.33 -50.55
N SER A 406 14.15 -15.39 -49.88
CA SER A 406 13.47 -15.30 -48.58
C SER A 406 13.76 -16.47 -47.64
N GLN A 407 14.18 -17.63 -48.17
CA GLN A 407 14.48 -18.81 -47.38
C GLN A 407 15.97 -18.83 -47.01
N LEU A 408 16.28 -18.42 -45.79
CA LEU A 408 17.62 -18.53 -45.24
C LEU A 408 17.98 -20.02 -45.06
N GLN A 409 19.07 -20.48 -45.70
CA GLN A 409 19.60 -21.85 -45.60
C GLN A 409 20.75 -21.93 -44.59
N SER A 410 21.58 -20.91 -44.50
CA SER A 410 22.63 -20.82 -43.48
C SER A 410 22.89 -19.38 -43.08
N LEU A 411 23.36 -19.18 -41.85
CA LEU A 411 23.80 -17.90 -41.33
C LEU A 411 24.99 -18.12 -40.41
N ASP A 412 26.11 -17.49 -40.71
CA ASP A 412 27.25 -17.34 -39.82
C ASP A 412 27.33 -15.86 -39.44
N ALA A 413 27.08 -15.55 -38.16
CA ALA A 413 27.08 -14.19 -37.65
C ALA A 413 28.11 -14.03 -36.54
N ARG A 414 28.89 -12.96 -36.60
CA ARG A 414 29.83 -12.55 -35.56
C ARG A 414 29.59 -11.08 -35.21
N LEU A 415 29.57 -10.77 -33.93
CA LEU A 415 29.46 -9.42 -33.39
C LEU A 415 30.54 -9.25 -32.33
N ASP A 416 31.45 -8.29 -32.51
CA ASP A 416 32.47 -7.92 -31.55
C ASP A 416 32.21 -6.49 -31.05
N PHE A 417 32.05 -6.29 -29.75
CA PHE A 417 31.94 -4.97 -29.14
C PHE A 417 33.35 -4.38 -28.91
N LEU A 418 33.54 -3.16 -29.38
CA LEU A 418 34.77 -2.39 -29.26
C LEU A 418 34.84 -1.63 -27.91
N PRO A 419 36.04 -1.30 -27.39
CA PRO A 419 36.25 -0.83 -26.00
C PRO A 419 35.49 0.43 -25.56
N ASP A 420 35.08 1.26 -26.50
CA ASP A 420 34.38 2.51 -26.31
C ASP A 420 32.85 2.37 -26.26
N THR A 421 32.34 1.15 -26.46
CA THR A 421 30.92 0.84 -26.27
C THR A 421 30.49 1.09 -24.82
N ARG A 422 29.36 1.77 -24.66
CA ARG A 422 28.69 2.02 -23.37
C ARG A 422 27.22 1.66 -23.45
N TRP A 423 26.74 0.90 -22.47
CA TRP A 423 25.33 0.61 -22.28
C TRP A 423 24.90 1.06 -20.88
N ASN A 424 23.85 1.88 -20.81
CA ASN A 424 23.40 2.54 -19.59
C ASN A 424 24.53 3.25 -18.82
N GLY A 425 25.46 3.88 -19.56
CA GLY A 425 26.66 4.52 -19.00
C GLY A 425 27.79 3.57 -18.57
N GLN A 426 27.58 2.26 -18.61
CA GLN A 426 28.56 1.23 -18.21
C GLN A 426 29.34 0.72 -19.43
N PRO A 427 30.64 0.39 -19.30
CA PRO A 427 31.42 -0.22 -20.38
C PRO A 427 30.86 -1.59 -20.75
N LEU A 428 30.57 -1.78 -22.04
CA LEU A 428 30.18 -3.07 -22.61
C LEU A 428 31.32 -3.56 -23.52
N ALA A 429 31.75 -4.80 -23.32
CA ALA A 429 32.77 -5.44 -24.13
C ALA A 429 32.45 -6.92 -24.30
N GLY A 430 33.02 -7.55 -25.34
CA GLY A 430 32.83 -8.97 -25.58
C GLY A 430 32.44 -9.28 -27.02
N SER A 431 31.95 -10.50 -27.24
CA SER A 431 31.58 -10.96 -28.57
C SER A 431 30.41 -11.96 -28.55
N LEU A 432 29.73 -12.05 -29.68
CA LEU A 432 28.74 -13.07 -30.01
C LEU A 432 29.15 -13.72 -31.33
N GLN A 433 29.14 -15.04 -31.38
CA GLN A 433 29.29 -15.84 -32.58
C GLN A 433 28.14 -16.85 -32.64
N ALA A 434 27.41 -16.87 -33.75
CA ALA A 434 26.28 -17.77 -33.94
C ALA A 434 26.33 -18.36 -35.34
N GLN A 435 26.07 -19.67 -35.43
CA GLN A 435 25.91 -20.39 -36.68
C GLN A 435 24.52 -21.00 -36.71
N LEU A 436 23.78 -20.76 -37.80
CA LEU A 436 22.49 -21.37 -38.08
C LEU A 436 22.57 -22.12 -39.40
N ARG A 437 21.94 -23.29 -39.47
CA ARG A 437 21.83 -24.12 -40.67
C ARG A 437 20.40 -24.62 -40.80
N GLU A 438 19.86 -24.61 -41.99
CA GLU A 438 18.60 -25.26 -42.33
C GLU A 438 18.88 -26.74 -42.65
N GLN A 439 18.07 -27.61 -42.09
CA GLN A 439 18.03 -29.03 -42.39
C GLN A 439 16.59 -29.37 -42.78
N ALA A 440 16.36 -29.64 -44.07
CA ALA A 440 15.04 -29.98 -44.59
C ALA A 440 14.43 -31.18 -43.86
N GLY A 441 13.13 -31.10 -43.55
CA GLY A 441 12.37 -32.16 -42.86
C GLY A 441 12.66 -32.32 -41.37
N ALA A 442 13.51 -31.47 -40.79
CA ALA A 442 13.88 -31.57 -39.38
C ALA A 442 12.89 -30.82 -38.48
N ALA A 443 12.56 -31.37 -37.30
CA ALA A 443 11.63 -30.73 -36.37
C ALA A 443 12.16 -29.40 -35.81
N ALA A 444 11.26 -28.53 -35.37
CA ALA A 444 11.60 -27.25 -34.72
C ALA A 444 12.40 -27.45 -33.42
N LEU A 445 13.38 -26.57 -33.18
CA LEU A 445 14.23 -26.61 -31.98
C LEU A 445 13.51 -26.17 -30.70
N ALA A 446 12.46 -25.39 -30.84
CA ALA A 446 11.59 -24.97 -29.75
C ALA A 446 10.21 -24.58 -30.29
N PRO A 447 9.18 -24.54 -29.43
CA PRO A 447 7.83 -24.13 -29.82
C PRO A 447 7.82 -22.68 -30.30
N GLY A 448 7.16 -22.43 -31.43
CA GLY A 448 7.11 -21.09 -32.04
C GLY A 448 8.35 -20.72 -32.86
N LEU A 449 9.39 -21.57 -32.89
CA LEU A 449 10.50 -21.43 -33.85
C LEU A 449 10.18 -22.18 -35.16
N PRO A 450 10.64 -21.66 -36.31
CA PRO A 450 10.51 -22.38 -37.58
C PRO A 450 11.18 -23.76 -37.52
N ALA A 451 10.53 -24.75 -38.14
CA ALA A 451 11.10 -26.08 -38.31
C ALA A 451 12.35 -26.04 -39.21
N GLY A 452 13.17 -27.08 -39.14
CA GLY A 452 14.37 -27.25 -39.97
C GLY A 452 15.63 -26.58 -39.44
N TRP A 453 15.54 -25.58 -38.56
CA TRP A 453 16.72 -24.85 -38.08
C TRP A 453 17.58 -25.65 -37.12
N ARG A 454 18.90 -25.51 -37.27
CA ARG A 454 19.96 -26.12 -36.43
C ARG A 454 20.93 -25.01 -36.04
N ILE A 455 21.48 -25.10 -34.83
CA ILE A 455 22.44 -24.15 -34.27
C ILE A 455 23.75 -24.89 -34.00
N PRO A 456 24.67 -25.05 -34.97
CA PRO A 456 25.93 -25.80 -34.74
C PRO A 456 26.85 -25.15 -33.71
N GLN A 457 26.77 -23.83 -33.56
CA GLN A 457 27.57 -23.04 -32.63
C GLN A 457 26.82 -21.80 -32.16
N LEU A 458 26.85 -21.54 -30.86
CA LEU A 458 26.35 -20.33 -30.23
C LEU A 458 27.27 -19.98 -29.06
N ASP A 459 28.13 -18.99 -29.24
CA ASP A 459 29.08 -18.51 -28.23
C ASP A 459 28.86 -17.01 -27.99
N LEU A 460 28.63 -16.64 -26.74
CA LEU A 460 28.42 -15.29 -26.26
C LEU A 460 29.30 -15.13 -25.02
N ASP A 461 30.18 -14.13 -25.00
CA ASP A 461 30.91 -13.72 -23.80
C ASP A 461 30.84 -12.20 -23.74
N LEU A 462 29.97 -11.67 -22.88
CA LEU A 462 29.74 -10.24 -22.70
C LEU A 462 30.08 -9.82 -21.28
N THR A 463 30.75 -8.66 -21.16
CA THR A 463 31.00 -7.97 -19.90
C THR A 463 30.36 -6.59 -19.96
N LEU A 464 29.46 -6.29 -19.02
CA LEU A 464 28.77 -5.00 -18.87
C LEU A 464 29.05 -4.42 -17.48
N GLY A 465 29.98 -3.49 -17.38
CA GLY A 465 30.47 -2.98 -16.10
C GLY A 465 31.06 -4.11 -15.26
N LYS A 466 30.40 -4.45 -14.15
CA LYS A 466 30.78 -5.58 -13.27
C LYS A 466 30.05 -6.89 -13.61
N ASN A 467 29.10 -6.85 -14.54
CA ASN A 467 28.33 -8.01 -14.95
C ASN A 467 29.05 -8.77 -16.05
N ARG A 468 28.94 -10.09 -16.04
CA ARG A 468 29.43 -10.98 -17.09
C ARG A 468 28.35 -11.97 -17.47
N VAL A 469 28.17 -12.22 -18.76
CA VAL A 469 27.25 -13.21 -19.30
C VAL A 469 28.00 -14.05 -20.30
N LYS A 470 28.12 -15.36 -20.03
CA LYS A 470 28.69 -16.33 -20.95
C LYS A 470 27.62 -17.34 -21.35
N LEU A 471 27.34 -17.50 -22.64
CA LEU A 471 26.50 -18.56 -23.18
C LEU A 471 27.32 -19.31 -24.23
N GLN A 472 27.41 -20.62 -24.13
CA GLN A 472 28.16 -21.45 -25.08
C GLN A 472 27.37 -22.72 -25.36
N GLY A 473 27.35 -23.18 -26.61
CA GLY A 473 26.68 -24.41 -26.93
C GLY A 473 26.29 -24.59 -28.39
N LYS A 474 25.45 -25.60 -28.61
CA LYS A 474 24.88 -25.97 -29.90
C LYS A 474 23.53 -26.62 -29.73
N ALA A 475 22.66 -26.52 -30.73
CA ALA A 475 21.34 -27.12 -30.79
C ALA A 475 21.09 -27.71 -32.18
N GLU A 476 21.51 -28.95 -32.39
CA GLU A 476 21.28 -29.70 -33.62
C GLU A 476 20.16 -30.74 -33.40
N GLU A 477 20.38 -32.02 -33.69
CA GLU A 477 19.52 -33.11 -33.21
C GLU A 477 19.58 -33.27 -31.67
N ARG A 478 20.76 -32.97 -31.12
CA ARG A 478 21.00 -32.87 -29.69
C ARG A 478 21.45 -31.44 -29.37
N MET A 479 20.77 -30.80 -28.43
CA MET A 479 21.20 -29.56 -27.78
C MET A 479 22.15 -29.83 -26.61
N ARG A 480 23.14 -28.96 -26.49
CA ARG A 480 24.04 -28.76 -25.35
C ARG A 480 24.23 -27.26 -25.19
N LEU A 481 23.57 -26.67 -24.20
CA LEU A 481 23.60 -25.24 -23.94
C LEU A 481 24.05 -25.01 -22.49
N ALA A 482 25.07 -24.19 -22.31
CA ALA A 482 25.58 -23.78 -21.01
C ALA A 482 25.57 -22.24 -20.91
N LEU A 483 24.85 -21.70 -19.94
CA LEU A 483 24.76 -20.28 -19.62
C LEU A 483 25.31 -20.03 -18.21
N ASP A 484 26.29 -19.15 -18.08
CA ASP A 484 26.83 -18.62 -16.82
C ASP A 484 26.72 -17.09 -16.84
N ALA A 485 25.70 -16.56 -16.18
CA ALA A 485 25.48 -15.13 -16.01
C ALA A 485 25.78 -14.72 -14.56
N GLN A 486 26.74 -13.81 -14.37
CA GLN A 486 27.12 -13.22 -13.10
C GLN A 486 26.86 -11.71 -13.18
N ALA A 487 25.75 -11.26 -12.62
CA ALA A 487 25.29 -9.89 -12.69
C ALA A 487 25.18 -9.26 -11.29
N PRO A 488 26.31 -8.93 -10.60
CA PRO A 488 26.26 -8.33 -9.27
C PRO A 488 25.55 -6.96 -9.23
N GLU A 489 25.35 -6.30 -10.38
CA GLU A 489 24.73 -4.99 -10.49
C GLU A 489 23.69 -4.98 -11.63
N LEU A 490 22.48 -5.47 -11.37
CA LEU A 490 21.41 -5.56 -12.39
C LEU A 490 21.03 -4.18 -12.96
N ALA A 491 21.21 -3.11 -12.18
CA ALA A 491 20.97 -1.73 -12.60
C ALA A 491 21.81 -1.32 -13.82
N ALA A 492 22.95 -2.00 -14.06
CA ALA A 492 23.77 -1.78 -15.25
C ALA A 492 23.07 -2.23 -16.55
N PHE A 493 22.22 -3.26 -16.50
CA PHE A 493 21.38 -3.63 -17.66
C PHE A 493 20.27 -2.61 -17.86
N TRP A 494 19.56 -2.26 -16.78
CA TRP A 494 18.47 -1.28 -16.80
C TRP A 494 18.35 -0.56 -15.46
N PRO A 495 18.16 0.78 -15.41
CA PRO A 495 18.17 1.54 -14.15
C PRO A 495 17.18 1.08 -13.07
N GLU A 496 16.05 0.49 -13.48
CA GLU A 496 14.98 0.07 -12.57
C GLU A 496 15.17 -1.32 -11.97
N LEU A 497 16.25 -2.04 -12.29
CA LEU A 497 16.50 -3.38 -11.78
C LEU A 497 17.42 -3.33 -10.53
N PRO A 498 16.87 -3.41 -9.31
CA PRO A 498 17.68 -3.33 -8.10
C PRO A 498 18.41 -4.64 -7.78
N GLY A 499 19.58 -4.52 -7.16
CA GLY A 499 20.35 -5.65 -6.64
C GLY A 499 21.24 -6.33 -7.68
N GLY A 500 21.54 -7.60 -7.45
CA GLY A 500 22.36 -8.45 -8.31
C GLY A 500 21.75 -9.84 -8.47
N ALA A 501 22.10 -10.55 -9.53
CA ALA A 501 21.72 -11.94 -9.74
C ALA A 501 22.87 -12.76 -10.32
N SER A 502 22.86 -14.07 -10.10
CA SER A 502 23.66 -15.02 -10.86
C SER A 502 22.79 -16.18 -11.32
N LEU A 503 22.99 -16.64 -12.55
CA LEU A 503 22.27 -17.75 -13.16
C LEU A 503 23.26 -18.69 -13.83
N LYS A 504 23.22 -19.96 -13.45
CA LYS A 504 23.85 -21.06 -14.18
C LYS A 504 22.78 -21.98 -14.70
N LEU A 505 22.81 -22.26 -16.00
CA LEU A 505 21.88 -23.14 -16.68
C LEU A 505 22.68 -24.07 -17.59
N ASP A 506 22.51 -25.37 -17.39
CA ASP A 506 23.04 -26.42 -18.27
C ASP A 506 21.86 -27.22 -18.81
N VAL A 507 21.78 -27.37 -20.14
CA VAL A 507 20.74 -28.15 -20.83
C VAL A 507 21.40 -29.10 -21.82
N ASP A 508 21.01 -30.38 -21.80
CA ASP A 508 21.52 -31.41 -22.69
C ASP A 508 20.40 -32.39 -23.11
N GLY A 509 20.38 -32.81 -24.37
CA GLY A 509 19.38 -33.75 -24.92
C GLY A 509 18.76 -33.24 -26.23
N SER A 510 17.60 -33.71 -26.66
CA SER A 510 16.85 -33.18 -27.80
C SER A 510 15.62 -32.39 -27.33
N VAL A 511 14.97 -31.69 -28.24
CA VAL A 511 13.70 -30.98 -27.96
C VAL A 511 12.66 -31.91 -27.35
N ALA A 512 12.53 -33.11 -27.91
CA ALA A 512 11.61 -34.15 -27.45
C ALA A 512 12.07 -34.89 -26.19
N ASN A 513 13.35 -34.82 -25.82
CA ASN A 513 13.89 -35.43 -24.61
C ASN A 513 15.19 -34.74 -24.15
N HIS A 514 15.07 -33.83 -23.21
CA HIS A 514 16.15 -33.06 -22.62
C HIS A 514 16.13 -33.10 -21.10
N LYS A 515 17.31 -32.83 -20.55
CA LYS A 515 17.51 -32.64 -19.13
C LYS A 515 18.36 -31.40 -18.89
N GLY A 516 18.18 -30.78 -17.74
CA GLY A 516 18.98 -29.64 -17.36
C GLY A 516 19.00 -29.38 -15.87
N ALA A 517 19.89 -28.50 -15.47
CA ALA A 517 20.00 -27.99 -14.11
C ALA A 517 20.05 -26.47 -14.14
N VAL A 518 19.35 -25.85 -13.18
CA VAL A 518 19.31 -24.41 -12.98
C VAL A 518 19.79 -24.11 -11.57
N GLN A 519 20.76 -23.20 -11.46
CA GLN A 519 21.16 -22.58 -10.20
C GLN A 519 21.02 -21.08 -10.36
N ALA A 520 20.08 -20.48 -9.65
CA ALA A 520 19.82 -19.06 -9.68
C ALA A 520 20.02 -18.48 -8.28
N ARG A 521 20.65 -17.31 -8.18
CA ARG A 521 20.76 -16.57 -6.92
C ARG A 521 20.41 -15.12 -7.18
N TYR A 522 19.52 -14.57 -6.37
CA TYR A 522 19.22 -13.14 -6.34
C TYR A 522 19.79 -12.53 -5.06
N THR A 523 20.39 -11.36 -5.18
CA THR A 523 20.94 -10.58 -4.07
C THR A 523 20.28 -9.20 -4.07
N PRO A 524 19.36 -8.92 -3.14
CA PRO A 524 18.69 -7.62 -3.08
C PRO A 524 19.67 -6.48 -2.76
N PRO A 525 19.31 -5.21 -3.04
CA PRO A 525 20.15 -4.06 -2.69
C PRO A 525 20.31 -3.97 -1.16
N LYS A 526 21.55 -3.72 -0.69
CA LYS A 526 21.91 -3.65 0.74
C LYS A 526 21.49 -4.93 1.51
N PRO A 527 22.06 -6.10 1.16
CA PRO A 527 21.58 -7.38 1.65
C PRO A 527 21.76 -7.53 3.18
N GLN A 528 20.76 -8.12 3.83
CA GLN A 528 20.76 -8.46 5.25
C GLN A 528 20.56 -9.98 5.41
N PRO A 529 21.61 -10.77 5.72
CA PRO A 529 21.58 -12.23 5.63
C PRO A 529 20.50 -12.95 6.44
N LYS A 530 19.97 -12.33 7.50
CA LYS A 530 18.98 -12.95 8.41
C LYS A 530 17.56 -12.41 8.21
N VAL A 531 17.32 -11.59 7.19
CA VAL A 531 16.04 -10.91 6.97
C VAL A 531 15.40 -11.38 5.67
N LEU A 532 14.26 -12.05 5.75
CA LEU A 532 13.47 -12.48 4.59
C LEU A 532 13.12 -11.27 3.71
N GLY A 533 13.29 -11.43 2.40
CA GLY A 533 13.12 -10.36 1.41
C GLY A 533 14.31 -9.40 1.28
N LYS A 534 15.25 -9.39 2.24
CA LYS A 534 16.52 -8.64 2.17
C LYS A 534 17.76 -9.54 2.19
N ALA A 535 17.62 -10.83 2.50
CA ALA A 535 18.67 -11.81 2.36
C ALA A 535 18.80 -12.25 0.90
N PRO A 536 19.98 -12.68 0.46
CA PRO A 536 20.11 -13.40 -0.80
C PRO A 536 19.14 -14.59 -0.84
N ALA A 537 18.57 -14.84 -2.01
CA ALA A 537 17.73 -16.00 -2.27
C ALA A 537 18.42 -16.87 -3.32
N GLU A 538 18.52 -18.17 -3.06
CA GLU A 538 19.11 -19.14 -3.98
C GLU A 538 18.09 -20.21 -4.34
N VAL A 539 18.01 -20.57 -5.62
CA VAL A 539 17.14 -21.62 -6.15
C VAL A 539 18.00 -22.59 -6.94
N ARG A 540 17.86 -23.87 -6.63
CA ARG A 540 18.45 -24.98 -7.39
C ARG A 540 17.34 -25.92 -7.82
N LEU A 541 17.29 -26.25 -9.10
CA LEU A 541 16.40 -27.28 -9.62
C LEU A 541 17.07 -28.07 -10.72
N ALA A 542 16.66 -29.33 -10.86
CA ALA A 542 17.02 -30.17 -11.98
C ALA A 542 15.74 -30.68 -12.64
N PHE A 543 15.73 -30.74 -13.96
CA PHE A 543 14.57 -31.14 -14.74
C PHE A 543 14.96 -32.12 -15.84
N ASP A 544 14.03 -33.00 -16.19
CA ASP A 544 14.04 -33.81 -17.39
C ASP A 544 12.66 -33.72 -18.05
N GLY A 545 12.59 -33.77 -19.38
CA GLY A 545 11.33 -33.62 -20.07
C GLY A 545 11.50 -33.44 -21.57
N GLY A 546 10.42 -33.13 -22.25
CA GLY A 546 10.41 -33.06 -23.69
C GLY A 546 9.22 -32.27 -24.18
N TRP A 547 9.41 -31.56 -25.29
CA TRP A 547 8.31 -31.02 -26.07
C TRP A 547 7.86 -32.04 -27.11
N GLY A 548 6.56 -32.30 -27.20
CA GLY A 548 6.01 -33.15 -28.24
C GLY A 548 4.50 -33.21 -28.21
N GLU A 549 3.96 -33.82 -29.26
CA GLU A 549 2.52 -34.04 -29.40
C GLU A 549 2.09 -35.25 -28.57
N GLN A 550 1.05 -35.08 -27.75
CA GLN A 550 0.40 -36.20 -27.08
C GLN A 550 -1.10 -35.94 -27.04
N ASN A 551 -1.89 -36.90 -27.53
CA ASN A 551 -3.35 -36.79 -27.68
C ASN A 551 -3.80 -35.58 -28.50
N GLY A 552 -3.11 -35.26 -29.60
CA GLY A 552 -3.45 -34.11 -30.44
C GLY A 552 -3.07 -32.74 -29.87
N LEU A 553 -2.28 -32.72 -28.77
CA LEU A 553 -1.86 -31.49 -28.09
C LEU A 553 -0.35 -31.43 -27.94
N ASP A 554 0.25 -30.48 -28.66
CA ASP A 554 1.64 -30.06 -28.48
C ASP A 554 1.85 -29.39 -27.13
N GLY A 555 2.88 -29.85 -26.43
CA GLY A 555 3.24 -29.30 -25.14
C GLY A 555 4.50 -29.89 -24.56
N TRP A 556 5.07 -29.17 -23.59
CA TRP A 556 6.16 -29.67 -22.77
C TRP A 556 5.63 -30.61 -21.69
N ARG A 557 6.28 -31.74 -21.49
CA ARG A 557 5.99 -32.67 -20.39
C ARG A 557 7.31 -33.14 -19.80
N GLY A 558 7.41 -33.10 -18.49
CA GLY A 558 8.66 -33.41 -17.81
C GLY A 558 8.48 -33.66 -16.33
N ARG A 559 9.61 -33.77 -15.64
CA ARG A 559 9.72 -33.94 -14.20
C ARG A 559 10.78 -32.98 -13.69
N LEU A 560 10.52 -32.36 -12.55
CA LEU A 560 11.57 -31.78 -11.73
C LEU A 560 12.11 -32.88 -10.83
N ALA A 561 13.38 -33.25 -10.95
CA ALA A 561 14.01 -34.25 -10.10
C ALA A 561 14.18 -33.77 -8.65
N GLY A 562 14.24 -32.45 -8.46
CA GLY A 562 14.21 -31.80 -7.16
C GLY A 562 14.22 -30.29 -7.32
N LEU A 563 13.65 -29.58 -6.34
CA LEU A 563 13.66 -28.13 -6.25
C LEU A 563 14.02 -27.73 -4.83
N THR A 564 14.98 -26.83 -4.66
CA THR A 564 15.33 -26.23 -3.37
C THR A 564 15.44 -24.73 -3.53
N ALA A 565 14.72 -23.97 -2.72
CA ALA A 565 14.81 -22.52 -2.63
C ALA A 565 15.19 -22.13 -1.20
N GLU A 566 16.25 -21.36 -1.02
CA GLU A 566 16.78 -20.96 0.28
C GLU A 566 16.89 -19.43 0.38
N SER A 567 16.45 -18.86 1.51
CA SER A 567 16.71 -17.46 1.85
C SER A 567 16.63 -17.25 3.36
N ALA A 568 17.54 -16.45 3.91
CA ALA A 568 17.61 -16.15 5.35
C ALA A 568 17.63 -17.38 6.29
N GLY A 569 18.18 -18.51 5.83
CA GLY A 569 18.18 -19.79 6.56
C GLY A 569 16.87 -20.58 6.50
N PHE A 570 15.84 -20.05 5.84
CA PHE A 570 14.62 -20.79 5.50
C PHE A 570 14.82 -21.50 4.16
N THR A 571 14.44 -22.76 4.08
CA THR A 571 14.50 -23.55 2.84
C THR A 571 13.12 -24.09 2.50
N VAL A 572 12.69 -23.95 1.25
CA VAL A 572 11.56 -24.68 0.68
C VAL A 572 12.13 -25.73 -0.26
N ALA A 573 11.80 -27.00 -0.04
CA ALA A 573 12.32 -28.12 -0.80
C ALA A 573 11.20 -29.03 -1.31
N ILE A 574 11.36 -29.50 -2.54
CA ILE A 574 10.58 -30.59 -3.15
C ILE A 574 11.61 -31.70 -3.44
N PRO A 575 11.81 -32.67 -2.53
CA PRO A 575 12.91 -33.63 -2.62
C PRO A 575 12.65 -34.78 -3.60
N GLY A 576 11.38 -35.02 -3.95
CA GLY A 576 10.97 -36.08 -4.88
C GLY A 576 10.68 -35.56 -6.29
N PRO A 577 10.51 -36.47 -7.27
CA PRO A 577 10.20 -36.09 -8.64
C PRO A 577 8.81 -35.46 -8.75
N LEU A 578 8.73 -34.25 -9.28
CA LEU A 578 7.47 -33.55 -9.54
C LEU A 578 7.17 -33.53 -11.04
N ALA A 579 6.13 -34.27 -11.46
CA ALA A 579 5.69 -34.25 -12.85
C ALA A 579 5.06 -32.89 -13.21
N LEU A 580 5.39 -32.36 -14.38
CA LEU A 580 4.89 -31.10 -14.92
C LEU A 580 4.46 -31.30 -16.37
N ALA A 581 3.38 -30.64 -16.77
CA ALA A 581 2.95 -30.57 -18.16
C ALA A 581 2.48 -29.16 -18.50
N LEU A 582 2.84 -28.66 -19.67
CA LEU A 582 2.45 -27.37 -20.23
C LEU A 582 2.04 -27.57 -21.69
N ALA A 583 0.76 -27.40 -22.01
CA ALA A 583 0.19 -27.47 -23.34
C ALA A 583 -0.55 -26.15 -23.65
N PRO A 584 0.12 -25.12 -24.19
CA PRO A 584 -0.44 -23.78 -24.30
C PRO A 584 -1.73 -23.70 -25.13
N ALA A 585 -1.81 -24.50 -26.20
CA ALA A 585 -2.96 -24.57 -27.10
C ALA A 585 -4.14 -25.38 -26.53
N ALA A 586 -4.00 -26.00 -25.35
CA ALA A 586 -5.06 -26.81 -24.77
C ALA A 586 -6.27 -25.94 -24.40
N VAL A 587 -7.45 -26.35 -24.88
CA VAL A 587 -8.75 -25.79 -24.51
C VAL A 587 -9.56 -26.82 -23.73
N ALA A 588 -10.61 -26.41 -23.03
CA ALA A 588 -11.45 -27.33 -22.27
C ALA A 588 -12.02 -28.44 -23.18
N PRO A 589 -11.98 -29.73 -22.77
CA PRO A 589 -11.71 -30.24 -21.42
C PRO A 589 -10.23 -30.39 -21.03
N ALA A 590 -9.29 -30.29 -21.98
CA ALA A 590 -7.85 -30.41 -21.72
C ALA A 590 -7.32 -29.26 -20.83
N TRP A 591 -6.18 -29.49 -20.18
CA TRP A 591 -5.57 -28.54 -19.24
C TRP A 591 -4.31 -27.93 -19.85
N GLN A 592 -4.16 -26.61 -19.71
CA GLN A 592 -3.00 -25.88 -20.24
C GLN A 592 -1.76 -26.13 -19.42
N TRP A 593 -1.90 -26.29 -18.10
CA TRP A 593 -0.81 -26.67 -17.22
C TRP A 593 -1.28 -27.71 -16.21
N GLN A 594 -0.37 -28.61 -15.84
CA GLN A 594 -0.59 -29.63 -14.83
C GLN A 594 0.68 -29.80 -13.98
N VAL A 595 0.49 -29.97 -12.68
CA VAL A 595 1.49 -30.18 -11.65
C VAL A 595 1.06 -31.45 -10.93
N GLY A 596 1.88 -32.50 -11.02
CA GLY A 596 1.63 -33.78 -10.37
C GLY A 596 1.80 -33.74 -8.86
N ALA A 597 1.72 -34.89 -8.21
CA ALA A 597 1.91 -34.99 -6.77
C ALA A 597 3.34 -34.64 -6.37
N ALA A 598 3.49 -33.93 -5.25
CA ALA A 598 4.77 -33.59 -4.65
C ALA A 598 4.67 -33.45 -3.14
N GLU A 599 5.74 -33.86 -2.46
CA GLU A 599 5.96 -33.49 -1.07
C GLU A 599 6.70 -32.15 -1.02
N ILE A 600 6.07 -31.13 -0.43
CA ILE A 600 6.64 -29.80 -0.24
C ILE A 600 7.08 -29.68 1.22
N GLN A 601 8.36 -29.44 1.44
CA GLN A 601 8.95 -29.28 2.76
C GLN A 601 9.35 -27.82 2.98
N ALA A 602 8.90 -27.20 4.05
CA ALA A 602 9.46 -25.95 4.56
C ALA A 602 10.36 -26.25 5.75
N ILE A 603 11.65 -25.93 5.65
CA ILE A 603 12.70 -26.16 6.63
C ILE A 603 13.09 -24.81 7.23
N PHE A 604 13.00 -24.71 8.55
CA PHE A 604 13.31 -23.50 9.31
C PHE A 604 14.80 -23.46 9.70
N PRO A 605 15.35 -22.28 10.07
CA PRO A 605 16.74 -22.14 10.50
C PRO A 605 17.19 -23.10 11.61
N ASP A 606 16.29 -23.50 12.50
CA ASP A 606 16.53 -24.49 13.57
C ASP A 606 16.38 -25.96 13.12
N LYS A 607 16.24 -26.19 11.81
CA LYS A 607 16.04 -27.49 11.16
C LYS A 607 14.66 -28.12 11.40
N GLN A 608 13.70 -27.42 12.01
CA GLN A 608 12.32 -27.88 12.06
C GLN A 608 11.71 -27.93 10.65
N ARG A 609 10.86 -28.92 10.39
CA ARG A 609 10.27 -29.18 9.06
C ARG A 609 8.75 -29.18 9.12
N LEU A 610 8.12 -28.50 8.17
CA LEU A 610 6.70 -28.62 7.85
C LEU A 610 6.56 -29.32 6.52
N VAL A 611 5.73 -30.36 6.47
CA VAL A 611 5.53 -31.18 5.28
C VAL A 611 4.10 -31.01 4.78
N LEU A 612 3.95 -30.72 3.50
CA LEU A 612 2.68 -30.60 2.79
C LEU A 612 2.70 -31.55 1.60
N GLN A 613 1.73 -32.46 1.54
CA GLN A 613 1.54 -33.42 0.46
C GLN A 613 0.61 -32.79 -0.58
N HIS A 614 1.19 -32.16 -1.60
CA HIS A 614 0.45 -31.70 -2.78
C HIS A 614 0.08 -32.92 -3.63
N GLN A 615 -1.20 -33.09 -3.98
CA GLN A 615 -1.67 -34.26 -4.73
C GLN A 615 -1.69 -34.00 -6.23
N ALA A 616 -2.31 -32.89 -6.65
CA ALA A 616 -2.29 -32.43 -8.04
C ALA A 616 -2.79 -30.99 -8.11
N SER A 617 -2.25 -30.21 -9.04
CA SER A 617 -2.84 -28.94 -9.47
C SER A 617 -2.89 -28.90 -10.99
N ARG A 618 -3.93 -28.33 -11.56
CA ARG A 618 -4.06 -28.14 -13.00
C ARG A 618 -4.90 -26.92 -13.31
N GLY A 619 -4.67 -26.29 -14.45
CA GLY A 619 -5.45 -25.12 -14.82
C GLY A 619 -5.26 -24.65 -16.26
N GLY A 620 -5.95 -23.57 -16.57
CA GLY A 620 -5.94 -22.85 -17.83
C GLY A 620 -6.81 -21.60 -17.73
N GLN A 621 -7.12 -20.94 -18.85
CA GLN A 621 -7.95 -19.72 -18.83
C GLN A 621 -9.25 -19.91 -18.03
N GLY A 622 -9.39 -19.14 -16.94
CA GLY A 622 -10.59 -19.11 -16.09
C GLY A 622 -10.91 -20.38 -15.30
N ARG A 623 -10.05 -21.41 -15.30
CA ARG A 623 -10.29 -22.68 -14.60
C ARG A 623 -9.04 -23.24 -13.92
N TRP A 624 -9.21 -23.79 -12.73
CA TRP A 624 -8.16 -24.51 -12.02
C TRP A 624 -8.74 -25.56 -11.07
N GLU A 625 -7.94 -26.57 -10.76
CA GLU A 625 -8.22 -27.55 -9.71
C GLU A 625 -6.95 -27.75 -8.90
N THR A 626 -7.09 -27.91 -7.59
CA THR A 626 -5.99 -28.20 -6.68
C THR A 626 -6.46 -29.10 -5.57
N ALA A 627 -5.66 -30.12 -5.27
CA ALA A 627 -5.88 -31.03 -4.17
C ALA A 627 -4.58 -31.25 -3.42
N GLY A 628 -4.70 -31.45 -2.11
CA GLY A 628 -3.58 -31.74 -1.25
C GLY A 628 -3.99 -31.95 0.19
N ARG A 629 -3.00 -32.31 1.00
CA ARG A 629 -3.17 -32.51 2.43
C ARG A 629 -1.88 -32.20 3.18
N ALA A 630 -1.99 -31.86 4.45
CA ALA A 630 -0.89 -31.84 5.38
C ALA A 630 -1.34 -32.62 6.62
N ASP A 631 -0.79 -33.81 6.81
CA ASP A 631 -1.03 -34.58 8.03
C ASP A 631 -0.03 -34.12 9.10
N ASN A 632 -0.48 -33.93 10.34
CA ASN A 632 0.37 -33.52 11.45
C ASN A 632 1.17 -32.23 11.16
N PHE A 633 0.50 -31.22 10.60
CA PHE A 633 1.05 -29.89 10.37
C PHE A 633 1.27 -29.20 11.73
N GLU A 634 2.48 -29.33 12.27
CA GLU A 634 2.83 -28.94 13.64
C GLU A 634 3.33 -27.49 13.70
N ILE A 635 2.50 -26.57 14.17
CA ILE A 635 2.86 -25.17 14.37
C ILE A 635 3.42 -25.00 15.78
N ARG A 636 4.68 -24.58 15.88
CA ARG A 636 5.38 -24.34 17.15
C ARG A 636 5.61 -22.85 17.38
N ALA A 637 5.64 -22.42 18.64
CA ALA A 637 6.00 -21.04 18.99
C ALA A 637 7.42 -20.64 18.54
N SER A 638 8.36 -21.59 18.47
CA SER A 638 9.71 -21.37 17.92
C SER A 638 9.68 -20.98 16.45
N MET A 639 8.82 -21.63 15.63
CA MET A 639 8.66 -21.32 14.21
C MET A 639 8.11 -19.92 14.00
N LEU A 640 7.06 -19.54 14.75
CA LEU A 640 6.48 -18.19 14.67
C LEU A 640 7.49 -17.12 15.06
N ARG A 641 8.25 -17.33 16.14
CA ARG A 641 9.35 -16.40 16.53
C ARG A 641 10.41 -16.28 15.45
N GLN A 642 10.78 -17.38 14.78
CA GLN A 642 11.73 -17.35 13.67
C GLN A 642 11.19 -16.60 12.46
N ILE A 643 9.92 -16.79 12.09
CA ILE A 643 9.29 -16.03 11.01
C ILE A 643 9.27 -14.54 11.36
N MET A 644 8.85 -14.18 12.57
CA MET A 644 8.85 -12.78 13.02
C MET A 644 10.26 -12.19 13.04
N ALA A 645 11.27 -12.92 13.54
CA ALA A 645 12.66 -12.49 13.52
C ALA A 645 13.23 -12.38 12.10
N GLY A 646 12.78 -13.24 11.18
CA GLY A 646 13.12 -13.17 9.76
C GLY A 646 12.47 -11.99 9.04
N LEU A 647 11.27 -11.56 9.44
CA LEU A 647 10.57 -10.42 8.82
C LEU A 647 10.98 -9.08 9.44
N ASP A 648 11.05 -9.00 10.78
CA ASP A 648 11.44 -7.82 11.56
C ASP A 648 12.35 -8.22 12.75
N PRO A 649 13.67 -8.24 12.56
CA PRO A 649 14.62 -8.56 13.63
C PRO A 649 14.55 -7.58 14.81
N ALA A 650 14.31 -6.30 14.54
CA ALA A 650 14.30 -5.27 15.58
C ALA A 650 13.04 -5.39 16.45
N GLY A 651 11.88 -5.66 15.84
CA GLY A 651 10.64 -5.99 16.56
C GLY A 651 10.80 -7.26 17.40
N ALA A 652 11.41 -8.31 16.84
CA ALA A 652 11.64 -9.56 17.55
C ALA A 652 12.60 -9.39 18.75
N GLU A 653 13.67 -8.59 18.62
CA GLU A 653 14.58 -8.29 19.74
C GLU A 653 13.90 -7.48 20.85
N ARG A 654 13.04 -6.51 20.52
CA ARG A 654 12.25 -5.77 21.51
C ARG A 654 11.32 -6.72 22.28
N ALA A 655 10.58 -7.56 21.56
CA ALA A 655 9.70 -8.58 22.17
C ALA A 655 10.47 -9.61 23.03
N ALA A 656 11.71 -9.96 22.63
CA ALA A 656 12.58 -10.85 23.40
C ALA A 656 13.15 -10.20 24.68
N ARG A 657 13.34 -8.87 24.70
CA ARG A 657 13.77 -8.13 25.90
C ARG A 657 12.62 -7.97 26.90
N ASP A 658 11.41 -7.71 26.43
CA ASP A 658 10.23 -7.62 27.29
C ASP A 658 9.85 -8.95 27.94
N SER A 659 10.10 -10.07 27.26
CA SER A 659 9.84 -11.43 27.79
C SER A 659 10.91 -11.98 28.76
N ARG A 660 11.93 -11.19 29.15
CA ARG A 660 12.89 -11.55 30.21
C ARG A 660 12.37 -11.29 31.62
N ARG A 661 11.10 -10.92 31.79
CA ARG A 661 10.48 -10.82 33.12
C ARG A 661 10.25 -12.23 33.67
N VAL A 662 10.70 -12.42 34.90
CA VAL A 662 10.66 -13.67 35.65
C VAL A 662 9.21 -14.03 35.94
N ASN A 663 8.64 -14.98 35.20
CA ASN A 663 7.66 -15.95 35.70
C ASN A 663 7.47 -17.13 34.70
N ALA A 664 7.57 -18.35 35.24
CA ALA A 664 7.22 -19.66 34.67
C ALA A 664 7.39 -19.88 33.14
N PHE A 665 8.59 -20.32 32.73
CA PHE A 665 8.78 -20.96 31.43
C PHE A 665 7.95 -22.25 31.34
N THR A 666 6.78 -22.20 30.70
CA THR A 666 6.15 -23.40 30.15
C THR A 666 7.09 -24.00 29.09
N ALA A 667 7.49 -25.26 29.27
CA ALA A 667 8.41 -25.96 28.38
C ALA A 667 7.96 -25.86 26.90
N GLU A 668 8.91 -25.65 25.99
CA GLU A 668 8.68 -25.46 24.55
C GLU A 668 7.84 -26.57 23.91
N GLY A 669 7.95 -27.81 24.41
CA GLY A 669 7.16 -28.96 23.96
C GLY A 669 5.66 -28.82 24.17
N GLN A 670 5.21 -27.93 25.07
CA GLN A 670 3.80 -27.67 25.33
C GLN A 670 3.22 -26.51 24.50
N ARG A 671 4.04 -25.78 23.73
CA ARG A 671 3.61 -24.63 22.90
C ARG A 671 3.53 -25.01 21.42
N ARG A 672 2.75 -26.05 21.14
CA ARG A 672 2.53 -26.60 19.80
C ARG A 672 1.06 -26.90 19.55
N ILE A 673 0.64 -26.82 18.29
CA ILE A 673 -0.62 -27.40 17.81
C ILE A 673 -0.34 -28.17 16.52
N ALA A 674 -0.80 -29.43 16.47
CA ALA A 674 -0.72 -30.27 15.29
C ALA A 674 -2.09 -30.31 14.61
N LEU A 675 -2.14 -29.96 13.33
CA LEU A 675 -3.36 -29.87 12.53
C LEU A 675 -3.30 -30.84 11.35
N ASP A 676 -4.41 -31.49 11.06
CA ASP A 676 -4.60 -32.19 9.78
C ASP A 676 -5.39 -31.26 8.85
N LEU A 677 -4.81 -30.93 7.70
CA LEU A 677 -5.38 -30.08 6.66
C LEU A 677 -5.61 -30.93 5.41
N ALA A 678 -6.78 -30.84 4.79
CA ALA A 678 -7.05 -31.47 3.49
C ALA A 678 -7.91 -30.55 2.63
N TRP A 679 -7.58 -30.42 1.34
CA TRP A 679 -8.36 -29.66 0.39
C TRP A 679 -8.49 -30.39 -0.94
N ASP A 680 -9.63 -30.20 -1.58
CA ASP A 680 -9.91 -30.56 -2.97
C ASP A 680 -10.84 -29.46 -3.50
N LEU A 681 -10.26 -28.51 -4.24
CA LEU A 681 -10.93 -27.30 -4.69
C LEU A 681 -10.83 -27.20 -6.21
N LYS A 682 -11.95 -26.82 -6.84
CA LYS A 682 -12.10 -26.68 -8.28
C LYS A 682 -12.78 -25.36 -8.58
N PHE A 683 -12.25 -24.62 -9.53
CA PHE A 683 -12.78 -23.36 -10.00
C PHE A 683 -12.98 -23.44 -11.52
N ALA A 684 -14.19 -23.15 -11.98
CA ALA A 684 -14.52 -22.98 -13.39
C ALA A 684 -15.62 -21.92 -13.47
N SER A 685 -15.22 -20.65 -13.44
CA SER A 685 -16.10 -19.48 -13.19
C SER A 685 -16.76 -19.44 -11.80
N ALA A 686 -17.06 -20.59 -11.20
CA ALA A 686 -17.54 -20.76 -9.83
C ALA A 686 -16.66 -21.78 -9.08
N LEU A 687 -16.54 -21.60 -7.76
CA LEU A 687 -15.81 -22.46 -6.84
C LEU A 687 -16.66 -23.67 -6.41
N SER A 688 -16.03 -24.83 -6.38
CA SER A 688 -16.60 -26.06 -5.83
C SER A 688 -15.53 -26.89 -5.13
N GLY A 689 -15.94 -27.76 -4.22
CA GLY A 689 -15.03 -28.66 -3.51
C GLY A 689 -15.12 -28.52 -2.00
N ARG A 690 -14.11 -29.02 -1.29
CA ARG A 690 -14.07 -29.04 0.17
C ARG A 690 -12.70 -28.69 0.73
N LEU A 691 -12.70 -28.07 1.90
CA LEU A 691 -11.56 -27.80 2.75
C LEU A 691 -11.88 -28.31 4.14
N ARG A 692 -11.01 -29.12 4.73
CA ARG A 692 -11.13 -29.61 6.09
C ARG A 692 -9.87 -29.29 6.87
N LEU A 693 -10.05 -28.71 8.04
CA LEU A 693 -9.02 -28.48 9.04
C LEU A 693 -9.47 -29.16 10.33
N ALA A 694 -8.64 -30.02 10.90
CA ALA A 694 -8.93 -30.67 12.17
C ALA A 694 -7.70 -30.63 13.08
N ARG A 695 -7.90 -30.41 14.37
CA ARG A 695 -6.86 -30.63 15.37
C ARG A 695 -6.57 -32.12 15.50
N ARG A 696 -5.30 -32.46 15.43
CA ARG A 696 -4.77 -33.79 15.71
C ARG A 696 -4.28 -33.92 17.15
N ASP A 697 -3.44 -32.99 17.60
CA ASP A 697 -2.85 -32.95 18.95
C ASP A 697 -2.38 -31.52 19.30
N GLY A 698 -1.88 -31.31 20.52
CA GLY A 698 -1.38 -30.03 20.99
C GLY A 698 -2.51 -29.08 21.36
N ASP A 699 -2.22 -27.82 21.61
CA ASP A 699 -3.24 -26.89 22.07
C ASP A 699 -2.99 -25.49 21.54
N LEU A 700 -4.07 -24.74 21.35
CA LEU A 700 -3.96 -23.31 21.08
C LEU A 700 -3.77 -22.61 22.42
N ARG A 701 -2.79 -21.71 22.49
CA ARG A 701 -2.54 -20.92 23.70
C ARG A 701 -2.86 -19.47 23.44
N ILE A 702 -3.61 -18.87 24.35
CA ILE A 702 -3.92 -17.45 24.29
C ILE A 702 -2.66 -16.67 24.70
N PRO A 703 -2.30 -15.60 23.97
CA PRO A 703 -1.22 -14.71 24.37
C PRO A 703 -1.47 -14.14 25.78
N GLY A 704 -0.55 -14.40 26.71
CA GLY A 704 -0.59 -13.98 28.11
C GLY A 704 0.75 -14.32 28.78
N ASP A 705 1.01 -13.80 29.97
CA ASP A 705 2.23 -14.10 30.75
C ASP A 705 1.87 -14.66 32.14
N PRO A 706 1.89 -16.01 32.32
CA PRO A 706 2.25 -17.04 31.35
C PRO A 706 1.15 -17.33 30.30
N PRO A 707 1.49 -17.90 29.12
CA PRO A 707 0.50 -18.25 28.10
C PRO A 707 -0.49 -19.31 28.58
N ILE A 708 -1.78 -19.09 28.38
CA ILE A 708 -2.83 -19.92 28.96
C ILE A 708 -3.34 -20.93 27.91
N PRO A 709 -3.30 -22.25 28.18
CA PRO A 709 -3.87 -23.25 27.29
C PRO A 709 -5.39 -23.12 27.19
N LEU A 710 -5.91 -23.19 25.97
CA LEU A 710 -7.35 -23.21 25.71
C LEU A 710 -7.98 -24.57 26.10
N GLY A 711 -7.16 -25.61 26.22
CA GLY A 711 -7.57 -26.96 26.56
C GLY A 711 -8.35 -27.61 25.43
N LEU A 712 -7.99 -27.40 24.17
CA LEU A 712 -8.71 -27.95 23.02
C LEU A 712 -8.84 -29.48 23.15
N LYS A 713 -10.08 -29.99 23.10
CA LYS A 713 -10.41 -31.40 22.93
C LYS A 713 -10.73 -31.71 21.48
N ARG A 714 -11.52 -30.84 20.86
CA ARG A 714 -11.89 -30.91 19.44
C ARG A 714 -11.81 -29.53 18.81
N LEU A 715 -11.24 -29.47 17.62
CA LEU A 715 -11.32 -28.32 16.73
C LEU A 715 -11.46 -28.89 15.33
N GLN A 716 -12.61 -28.70 14.70
CA GLN A 716 -12.84 -29.11 13.33
C GLN A 716 -13.55 -27.98 12.59
N LEU A 717 -12.95 -27.55 11.48
CA LEU A 717 -13.53 -26.62 10.53
C LEU A 717 -13.65 -27.33 9.19
N GLU A 718 -14.87 -27.42 8.65
CA GLU A 718 -15.12 -27.95 7.33
C GLU A 718 -15.86 -26.91 6.49
N VAL A 719 -15.30 -26.58 5.34
CA VAL A 719 -15.84 -25.63 4.38
C VAL A 719 -16.11 -26.37 3.08
N VAL A 720 -17.36 -26.34 2.62
CA VAL A 720 -17.82 -26.98 1.38
C VAL A 720 -18.35 -25.90 0.45
N ALA A 721 -17.76 -25.79 -0.73
CA ALA A 721 -18.22 -24.92 -1.79
C ALA A 721 -18.99 -25.74 -2.84
N LYS A 722 -20.15 -25.26 -3.26
CA LYS A 722 -20.95 -25.82 -4.35
C LYS A 722 -21.18 -24.75 -5.40
N ALA A 723 -20.77 -25.01 -6.64
CA ALA A 723 -20.99 -24.12 -7.77
C ALA A 723 -22.50 -23.93 -8.03
N LEU A 724 -22.88 -22.70 -8.38
CA LEU A 724 -24.21 -22.26 -8.81
C LEU A 724 -24.12 -21.64 -10.22
N GLU A 725 -25.27 -21.27 -10.79
CA GLU A 725 -25.31 -20.55 -12.08
C GLU A 725 -24.76 -19.12 -11.98
N GLY A 726 -24.06 -18.68 -13.04
CA GLY A 726 -23.60 -17.30 -13.22
C GLY A 726 -22.40 -16.89 -12.35
N ALA A 727 -21.33 -17.70 -12.34
CA ALA A 727 -20.10 -17.50 -11.56
C ALA A 727 -20.26 -17.49 -10.02
N ARG A 728 -21.45 -17.83 -9.51
CA ARG A 728 -21.74 -17.86 -8.08
C ARG A 728 -21.43 -19.21 -7.47
N SER A 729 -21.08 -19.23 -6.18
CA SER A 729 -20.88 -20.45 -5.41
C SER A 729 -21.52 -20.32 -4.05
N ARG A 730 -22.22 -21.37 -3.59
CA ARG A 730 -22.68 -21.45 -2.19
C ARG A 730 -21.55 -22.03 -1.35
N VAL A 731 -21.19 -21.33 -0.29
CA VAL A 731 -20.15 -21.77 0.67
C VAL A 731 -20.84 -22.07 1.99
N ASN A 732 -20.70 -23.31 2.43
CA ASN A 732 -21.15 -23.78 3.74
C ASN A 732 -19.92 -24.02 4.61
N ALA A 733 -19.84 -23.40 5.78
CA ALA A 733 -18.79 -23.61 6.77
C ALA A 733 -19.39 -24.21 8.03
N THR A 734 -18.75 -25.21 8.60
CA THR A 734 -19.13 -25.87 9.85
C THR A 734 -17.95 -25.88 10.80
N LEU A 735 -18.16 -25.43 12.03
CA LEU A 735 -17.16 -25.37 13.09
C LEU A 735 -17.65 -26.18 14.29
N ASP A 736 -16.84 -27.11 14.78
CA ASP A 736 -17.03 -27.83 16.04
C ASP A 736 -15.80 -27.61 16.93
N LEU A 737 -16.01 -26.90 18.03
CA LEU A 737 -14.99 -26.52 18.99
C LEU A 737 -15.40 -27.08 20.37
N GLU A 738 -14.57 -27.94 20.93
CA GLU A 738 -14.73 -28.45 22.28
C GLU A 738 -13.45 -28.23 23.06
N THR A 739 -13.59 -27.74 24.28
CA THR A 739 -12.46 -27.45 25.17
C THR A 739 -12.63 -28.18 26.49
N GLU A 740 -11.55 -28.24 27.27
CA GLU A 740 -11.54 -28.85 28.59
C GLU A 740 -12.39 -28.06 29.59
N LYS A 741 -12.31 -26.72 29.56
CA LYS A 741 -12.92 -25.84 30.56
C LYS A 741 -14.13 -25.05 30.05
N MET A 742 -14.08 -24.52 28.82
CA MET A 742 -15.15 -23.66 28.30
C MET A 742 -16.40 -24.50 27.97
N GLY A 743 -16.27 -25.71 27.43
CA GLY A 743 -17.40 -26.50 26.94
C GLY A 743 -17.39 -26.62 25.41
N ARG A 744 -18.57 -26.72 24.78
CA ARG A 744 -18.72 -26.97 23.34
C ARG A 744 -19.41 -25.81 22.62
N VAL A 745 -18.83 -25.42 21.49
CA VAL A 745 -19.41 -24.45 20.56
C VAL A 745 -19.47 -25.10 19.18
N SER A 746 -20.66 -25.12 18.60
CA SER A 746 -20.87 -25.55 17.21
C SER A 746 -21.51 -24.42 16.43
N ALA A 747 -20.98 -24.12 15.25
CA ALA A 747 -21.52 -23.09 14.38
C ALA A 747 -21.60 -23.59 12.94
N THR A 748 -22.67 -23.22 12.24
CA THR A 748 -22.81 -23.47 10.79
C THR A 748 -23.12 -22.16 10.10
N ALA A 749 -22.34 -21.78 9.10
CA ALA A 749 -22.52 -20.56 8.32
C ALA A 749 -22.70 -20.89 6.84
N THR A 750 -23.60 -20.19 6.17
CA THR A 750 -23.85 -20.30 4.73
C THR A 750 -23.80 -18.92 4.10
N THR A 751 -23.05 -18.78 3.01
CA THR A 751 -22.98 -17.55 2.21
C THR A 751 -22.86 -17.86 0.72
N GLN A 752 -22.90 -16.83 -0.12
CA GLN A 752 -22.61 -16.90 -1.55
C GLN A 752 -21.37 -16.06 -1.89
N ILE A 753 -20.54 -16.59 -2.78
CA ILE A 753 -19.39 -15.88 -3.36
C ILE A 753 -19.56 -15.76 -4.88
N ASN A 754 -18.97 -14.75 -5.49
CA ASN A 754 -18.94 -14.57 -6.95
C ASN A 754 -17.50 -14.66 -7.45
N GLY A 755 -17.21 -15.61 -8.34
CA GLY A 755 -15.85 -16.01 -8.66
C GLY A 755 -15.12 -16.50 -7.40
N LEU A 756 -14.05 -15.80 -7.02
CA LEU A 756 -13.30 -16.02 -5.76
C LEU A 756 -13.53 -14.89 -4.74
N GLY A 757 -14.35 -13.89 -5.07
CA GLY A 757 -14.63 -12.75 -4.21
C GLY A 757 -15.81 -13.01 -3.28
N LEU A 758 -15.64 -12.66 -2.00
CA LEU A 758 -16.76 -12.44 -1.08
C LEU A 758 -17.46 -11.15 -1.48
N ASP A 759 -18.65 -11.24 -2.06
CA ASP A 759 -19.48 -10.08 -2.35
C ASP A 759 -20.09 -9.57 -1.02
N PRO A 760 -19.74 -8.37 -0.56
CA PRO A 760 -20.16 -7.88 0.75
C PRO A 760 -21.68 -7.73 0.90
N ARG A 761 -22.42 -7.69 -0.21
CA ARG A 761 -23.88 -7.54 -0.24
C ARG A 761 -24.60 -8.87 -0.13
N GLN A 762 -23.89 -10.01 -0.28
CA GLN A 762 -24.53 -11.32 -0.22
C GLN A 762 -24.98 -11.64 1.21
N PRO A 763 -26.16 -12.28 1.37
CA PRO A 763 -26.66 -12.65 2.67
C PRO A 763 -25.82 -13.79 3.25
N VAL A 764 -25.31 -13.57 4.46
CA VAL A 764 -24.71 -14.58 5.33
C VAL A 764 -25.78 -15.03 6.32
N ARG A 765 -25.96 -16.33 6.47
CA ARG A 765 -26.76 -16.94 7.54
C ARG A 765 -25.87 -17.81 8.39
N ALA A 766 -25.94 -17.68 9.71
CA ALA A 766 -25.17 -18.46 10.66
C ALA A 766 -26.06 -18.95 11.80
N ASP A 767 -25.99 -20.24 12.10
CA ASP A 767 -26.57 -20.85 13.30
C ASP A 767 -25.43 -21.13 14.27
N LEU A 768 -25.58 -20.70 15.51
CA LEU A 768 -24.60 -20.85 16.58
C LEU A 768 -25.28 -21.51 17.79
N ASN A 769 -24.70 -22.63 18.23
CA ASN A 769 -25.07 -23.30 19.47
C ASN A 769 -23.84 -23.36 20.37
N ALA A 770 -23.95 -22.76 21.56
CA ALA A 770 -22.91 -22.79 22.57
C ALA A 770 -23.47 -23.41 23.86
N ASP A 771 -22.79 -24.43 24.37
CA ASP A 771 -23.01 -25.03 25.68
C ASP A 771 -21.72 -24.84 26.49
N ILE A 772 -21.68 -23.73 27.23
CA ILE A 772 -20.54 -23.29 28.00
C ILE A 772 -20.68 -23.86 29.42
N ALA A 773 -19.75 -24.73 29.80
CA ALA A 773 -19.74 -25.38 31.11
C ALA A 773 -19.42 -24.40 32.24
N ASP A 774 -18.47 -23.48 32.01
CA ASP A 774 -18.08 -22.44 32.97
C ASP A 774 -17.52 -21.23 32.23
N LEU A 775 -18.01 -20.02 32.51
CA LEU A 775 -17.55 -18.73 31.95
C LEU A 775 -16.17 -18.28 32.48
N ALA A 776 -15.52 -19.05 33.36
CA ALA A 776 -14.18 -18.77 33.87
C ALA A 776 -13.12 -18.52 32.77
N TRP A 777 -13.29 -19.10 31.58
CA TRP A 777 -12.39 -18.85 30.44
C TRP A 777 -12.45 -17.41 29.92
N LEU A 778 -13.50 -16.64 30.21
CA LEU A 778 -13.59 -15.23 29.80
C LEU A 778 -12.61 -14.35 30.57
N SER A 779 -12.16 -14.77 31.76
CA SER A 779 -11.11 -14.05 32.54
C SER A 779 -9.82 -13.82 31.72
N LEU A 780 -9.56 -14.66 30.72
CA LEU A 780 -8.45 -14.53 29.77
C LEU A 780 -8.51 -13.25 28.93
N PHE A 781 -9.70 -12.63 28.81
CA PHE A 781 -9.93 -11.44 27.98
C PHE A 781 -10.29 -10.19 28.79
N VAL A 782 -10.83 -10.35 30.01
CA VAL A 782 -11.28 -9.22 30.87
C VAL A 782 -10.25 -8.78 31.92
N GLY A 783 -9.11 -9.47 32.05
CA GLY A 783 -8.03 -9.12 32.97
C GLY A 783 -8.09 -9.84 34.32
N ASP A 784 -7.07 -9.62 35.16
CA ASP A 784 -6.90 -10.26 36.48
C ASP A 784 -7.83 -9.73 37.57
N THR A 785 -8.49 -8.59 37.34
CA THR A 785 -9.35 -7.94 38.34
C THR A 785 -10.80 -8.43 38.32
N LEU A 786 -11.28 -9.00 37.20
CA LEU A 786 -12.66 -9.45 37.02
C LEU A 786 -12.73 -10.96 36.75
N GLU A 787 -13.31 -11.69 37.69
CA GLU A 787 -13.55 -13.12 37.58
C GLU A 787 -15.01 -13.40 37.24
N LEU A 788 -15.22 -14.04 36.09
CA LEU A 788 -16.53 -14.50 35.62
C LEU A 788 -16.64 -16.01 35.80
N GLY A 789 -17.84 -16.54 36.05
CA GLY A 789 -18.05 -17.99 36.15
C GLY A 789 -19.51 -18.39 36.00
N GLY A 790 -19.77 -19.70 35.94
CA GLY A 790 -21.10 -20.28 35.78
C GLY A 790 -21.37 -20.77 34.36
N SER A 791 -22.43 -21.54 34.16
CA SER A 791 -22.75 -22.16 32.86
C SER A 791 -23.62 -21.26 32.00
N LEU A 792 -23.42 -21.29 30.68
CA LEU A 792 -24.18 -20.50 29.71
C LEU A 792 -24.58 -21.38 28.53
N LYS A 793 -25.87 -21.41 28.20
CA LYS A 793 -26.40 -22.00 26.98
C LYS A 793 -26.90 -20.90 26.07
N ALA A 794 -26.43 -20.88 24.83
CA ALA A 794 -26.87 -19.92 23.82
C ALA A 794 -27.19 -20.63 22.52
N GLN A 795 -28.34 -20.29 21.94
CA GLN A 795 -28.74 -20.67 20.59
C GLN A 795 -29.07 -19.40 19.84
N ALA A 796 -28.37 -19.13 18.75
CA ALA A 796 -28.53 -17.90 17.98
C ALA A 796 -28.53 -18.18 16.48
N GLN A 797 -29.51 -17.63 15.79
CA GLN A 797 -29.58 -17.55 14.33
C GLN A 797 -29.27 -16.11 13.93
N VAL A 798 -28.19 -15.92 13.19
CA VAL A 798 -27.68 -14.62 12.77
C VAL A 798 -27.79 -14.55 11.25
N GLN A 799 -28.38 -13.47 10.73
CA GLN A 799 -28.47 -13.22 9.30
C GLN A 799 -28.19 -11.75 8.98
N GLY A 800 -27.48 -11.50 7.89
CA GLY A 800 -27.12 -10.14 7.48
C GLY A 800 -26.27 -10.17 6.22
N SER A 801 -25.57 -9.07 5.93
CA SER A 801 -24.56 -8.99 4.87
C SER A 801 -23.35 -8.23 5.39
N LEU A 802 -22.16 -8.45 4.83
CA LEU A 802 -20.94 -7.77 5.28
C LEU A 802 -20.99 -6.24 5.08
N ALA A 803 -21.80 -5.75 4.14
CA ALA A 803 -22.02 -4.33 3.87
C ALA A 803 -23.32 -3.75 4.47
N GLY A 804 -24.08 -4.53 5.24
CA GLY A 804 -25.41 -4.16 5.71
C GLY A 804 -25.65 -4.47 7.19
N ALA A 805 -26.87 -4.21 7.65
CA ALA A 805 -27.28 -4.50 9.01
C ALA A 805 -27.37 -6.01 9.27
N TRP A 806 -27.02 -6.40 10.50
CA TRP A 806 -27.14 -7.76 10.98
C TRP A 806 -28.37 -7.88 11.88
N THR A 807 -29.04 -9.02 11.79
CA THR A 807 -30.15 -9.40 12.65
C THR A 807 -29.84 -10.74 13.29
N ALA A 808 -30.16 -10.87 14.57
CA ALA A 808 -29.98 -12.06 15.36
C ALA A 808 -31.29 -12.43 16.07
N THR A 809 -31.59 -13.72 16.13
CA THR A 809 -32.72 -14.27 16.88
C THR A 809 -32.26 -15.48 17.67
N GLY A 810 -32.73 -15.66 18.90
CA GLY A 810 -32.24 -16.75 19.73
C GLY A 810 -32.38 -16.50 21.22
N ASN A 811 -32.05 -17.52 22.01
CA ASN A 811 -32.15 -17.47 23.48
C ASN A 811 -30.77 -17.68 24.10
N ILE A 812 -30.57 -17.01 25.23
CA ILE A 812 -29.37 -17.07 26.06
C ILE A 812 -29.83 -17.32 27.49
N GLU A 813 -29.44 -18.46 28.04
CA GLU A 813 -29.75 -18.89 29.39
C GLU A 813 -28.44 -19.11 30.16
N GLY A 814 -28.39 -18.66 31.40
CA GLY A 814 -27.23 -18.84 32.26
C GLY A 814 -27.63 -19.25 33.67
N ASP A 815 -26.85 -20.15 34.25
CA ASP A 815 -27.09 -20.70 35.58
C ASP A 815 -25.80 -20.67 36.41
N LYS A 816 -25.95 -20.51 37.74
CA LYS A 816 -24.83 -20.40 38.69
C LYS A 816 -23.82 -19.33 38.30
N LEU A 817 -24.32 -18.24 37.71
CA LEU A 817 -23.48 -17.16 37.23
C LEU A 817 -22.77 -16.49 38.40
N ARG A 818 -21.52 -16.10 38.15
CA ARG A 818 -20.66 -15.50 39.14
C ARG A 818 -19.88 -14.34 38.55
N VAL A 819 -19.87 -13.22 39.26
CA VAL A 819 -19.08 -12.03 38.92
C VAL A 819 -18.38 -11.57 40.19
N VAL A 820 -17.05 -11.68 40.22
CA VAL A 820 -16.23 -11.32 41.36
C VAL A 820 -15.18 -10.32 40.92
N ARG A 821 -15.14 -9.16 41.58
CA ARG A 821 -14.11 -8.14 41.42
C ARG A 821 -13.52 -7.84 42.78
N ILE A 822 -12.30 -8.35 43.02
CA ILE A 822 -11.70 -8.40 44.36
C ILE A 822 -11.39 -6.99 44.86
N ASP A 823 -10.75 -6.18 44.00
CA ASP A 823 -10.33 -4.81 44.33
C ASP A 823 -11.50 -3.90 44.74
N ASP A 824 -12.67 -4.17 44.18
CA ASP A 824 -13.89 -3.38 44.42
C ASP A 824 -14.87 -4.05 45.39
N GLY A 825 -14.53 -5.22 45.95
CA GLY A 825 -15.37 -5.97 46.89
C GLY A 825 -16.69 -6.52 46.33
N LEU A 826 -16.91 -6.41 45.01
CA LEU A 826 -18.09 -6.91 44.31
C LEU A 826 -18.02 -8.43 44.20
N ARG A 827 -18.99 -9.13 44.80
CA ARG A 827 -19.15 -10.58 44.61
C ARG A 827 -20.62 -10.90 44.42
N LEU A 828 -21.00 -11.16 43.18
CA LEU A 828 -22.32 -11.62 42.77
C LEU A 828 -22.20 -13.11 42.47
N ILE A 829 -22.96 -13.95 43.18
CA ILE A 829 -22.88 -15.41 43.08
C ILE A 829 -24.28 -16.02 42.93
N ASP A 830 -24.35 -17.23 42.37
CA ASP A 830 -25.59 -17.97 42.11
C ASP A 830 -26.61 -17.21 41.25
N GLY A 831 -26.12 -16.46 40.26
CA GLY A 831 -26.96 -15.71 39.33
C GLY A 831 -27.65 -16.58 38.29
N THR A 832 -28.83 -16.15 37.85
CA THR A 832 -29.56 -16.72 36.72
C THR A 832 -29.77 -15.67 35.64
N LEU A 833 -29.51 -16.02 34.38
CA LEU A 833 -29.70 -15.16 33.21
C LEU A 833 -30.75 -15.76 32.29
N ARG A 834 -31.68 -14.92 31.85
CA ARG A 834 -32.56 -15.15 30.71
C ARG A 834 -32.50 -13.92 29.83
N ALA A 835 -32.04 -14.11 28.60
CA ALA A 835 -31.99 -13.08 27.59
C ALA A 835 -32.34 -13.69 26.22
N ARG A 836 -32.73 -12.82 25.28
CA ARG A 836 -33.07 -13.22 23.93
C ARG A 836 -32.56 -12.20 22.92
N LEU A 837 -32.12 -12.69 21.78
CA LEU A 837 -31.74 -11.87 20.63
C LEU A 837 -33.00 -11.63 19.80
N ALA A 838 -33.25 -10.38 19.42
CA ALA A 838 -34.40 -9.97 18.62
C ALA A 838 -34.02 -8.84 17.67
N GLY A 839 -33.67 -9.20 16.43
CA GLY A 839 -33.22 -8.24 15.42
C GLY A 839 -31.80 -7.77 15.73
N ASP A 840 -31.59 -6.46 15.83
CA ASP A 840 -30.30 -5.84 16.20
C ASP A 840 -30.15 -5.64 17.72
N LYS A 841 -31.09 -6.15 18.52
CA LYS A 841 -31.13 -5.97 19.97
C LYS A 841 -30.94 -7.27 20.73
N LEU A 842 -30.22 -7.19 21.85
CA LEU A 842 -30.25 -8.14 22.95
C LEU A 842 -31.25 -7.65 23.99
N ILE A 843 -32.30 -8.41 24.24
CA ILE A 843 -33.30 -8.14 25.26
C ILE A 843 -32.96 -8.97 26.49
N LEU A 844 -32.64 -8.29 27.58
CA LEU A 844 -32.36 -8.89 28.87
C LEU A 844 -33.67 -9.02 29.66
N ASP A 845 -34.28 -10.20 29.61
CA ASP A 845 -35.56 -10.46 30.30
C ASP A 845 -35.37 -10.52 31.82
N SER A 846 -34.27 -11.12 32.29
CA SER A 846 -33.86 -11.12 33.71
C SER A 846 -32.41 -11.58 33.86
N LEU A 847 -31.56 -10.76 34.50
CA LEU A 847 -30.32 -11.21 35.13
C LEU A 847 -30.47 -11.00 36.64
N ARG A 848 -30.66 -12.08 37.38
CA ARG A 848 -30.98 -12.04 38.81
C ARG A 848 -29.90 -12.69 39.64
N PHE A 849 -29.42 -11.97 40.66
CA PHE A 849 -28.54 -12.50 41.69
C PHE A 849 -29.26 -12.51 43.05
N PRO A 850 -29.32 -13.66 43.76
CA PRO A 850 -29.87 -13.70 45.10
C PRO A 850 -28.99 -12.96 46.10
N ALA A 851 -29.59 -12.39 47.14
CA ALA A 851 -28.87 -11.81 48.26
C ALA A 851 -28.18 -12.92 49.07
N VAL A 852 -26.85 -12.92 49.08
CA VAL A 852 -26.06 -13.81 49.93
C VAL A 852 -25.32 -13.00 50.99
N LEU A 853 -25.54 -13.34 52.26
CA LEU A 853 -24.83 -12.76 53.39
C LEU A 853 -23.48 -13.48 53.55
N ARG A 854 -22.39 -12.76 53.27
CA ARG A 854 -21.00 -13.25 53.27
C ARG A 854 -20.24 -12.85 54.52
N VAL A 855 -20.50 -11.65 55.02
CA VAL A 855 -19.86 -11.08 56.21
C VAL A 855 -20.96 -10.70 57.18
N MET A 856 -20.82 -11.18 58.42
CA MET A 856 -21.72 -10.84 59.51
C MET A 856 -21.28 -9.48 60.09
N PRO A 857 -22.14 -8.45 60.15
CA PRO A 857 -21.85 -7.21 60.86
C PRO A 857 -21.53 -7.44 62.34
N ASP A 858 -20.55 -6.72 62.85
CA ASP A 858 -20.19 -6.77 64.28
C ASP A 858 -21.22 -6.02 65.13
N GLU A 859 -21.85 -4.99 64.59
CA GLU A 859 -22.89 -4.23 65.26
C GLU A 859 -24.14 -5.08 65.52
N TRP A 860 -24.51 -5.16 66.79
CA TRP A 860 -25.46 -6.15 67.28
C TRP A 860 -26.89 -5.93 66.78
N ARG A 861 -27.38 -4.69 66.64
CA ARG A 861 -28.77 -4.40 66.20
C ARG A 861 -28.97 -4.83 64.74
N THR A 862 -28.00 -4.51 63.90
CA THR A 862 -27.96 -4.87 62.48
C THR A 862 -27.85 -6.37 62.33
N ARG A 863 -26.92 -7.01 63.07
CA ARG A 863 -26.76 -8.47 63.12
C ARG A 863 -28.02 -9.18 63.56
N GLU A 864 -28.65 -8.75 64.64
CA GLU A 864 -29.89 -9.34 65.15
C GLU A 864 -31.01 -9.24 64.11
N TRP A 865 -31.20 -8.06 63.51
CA TRP A 865 -32.24 -7.85 62.50
C TRP A 865 -32.05 -8.74 61.26
N ILE A 866 -30.84 -8.81 60.69
CA ILE A 866 -30.61 -9.62 59.49
C ILE A 866 -30.60 -11.12 59.75
N THR A 867 -30.31 -11.56 60.98
CA THR A 867 -30.31 -12.99 61.33
C THR A 867 -31.71 -13.49 61.66
N THR A 868 -32.46 -12.77 62.48
CA THR A 868 -33.72 -13.24 63.08
C THR A 868 -34.97 -12.81 62.32
N ASN A 869 -34.97 -11.65 61.65
CA ASN A 869 -36.19 -11.10 61.05
C ASN A 869 -36.49 -11.75 59.69
N PRO A 870 -37.67 -12.37 59.48
CA PRO A 870 -38.08 -12.86 58.16
C PRO A 870 -38.09 -11.76 57.09
N GLY A 871 -38.40 -10.53 57.51
CA GLY A 871 -38.35 -9.32 56.71
C GLY A 871 -36.95 -8.85 56.32
N ALA A 872 -35.88 -9.57 56.68
CA ALA A 872 -34.52 -9.31 56.21
C ALA A 872 -34.00 -10.40 55.24
N LYS A 873 -34.84 -11.40 54.91
CA LYS A 873 -34.48 -12.53 54.04
C LYS A 873 -35.05 -12.38 52.63
N GLY A 874 -34.57 -13.21 51.70
CA GLY A 874 -35.12 -13.34 50.34
C GLY A 874 -34.81 -12.16 49.41
N GLY A 875 -33.78 -11.37 49.72
CA GLY A 875 -33.34 -10.26 48.88
C GLY A 875 -32.77 -10.72 47.53
N TYR A 876 -32.72 -9.82 46.56
CA TYR A 876 -32.13 -10.04 45.24
C TYR A 876 -31.77 -8.72 44.55
N ALA A 877 -30.86 -8.81 43.58
CA ALA A 877 -30.64 -7.79 42.55
C ALA A 877 -31.11 -8.37 41.22
N GLU A 878 -31.96 -7.65 40.48
CA GLU A 878 -32.45 -8.06 39.17
C GLU A 878 -32.22 -6.94 38.15
N LEU A 879 -31.53 -7.26 37.05
CA LEU A 879 -31.26 -6.37 35.94
C LEU A 879 -32.12 -6.77 34.74
N LYS A 880 -32.77 -5.79 34.10
CA LYS A 880 -33.55 -5.94 32.87
C LYS A 880 -33.22 -4.82 31.90
N GLY A 881 -33.43 -5.02 30.60
CA GLY A 881 -33.23 -3.94 29.65
C GLY A 881 -33.06 -4.38 28.21
N GLU A 882 -32.68 -3.42 27.37
CA GLU A 882 -32.36 -3.66 25.97
C GLU A 882 -30.96 -3.12 25.66
N TRP A 883 -30.23 -3.86 24.81
CA TRP A 883 -28.89 -3.52 24.36
C TRP A 883 -28.81 -3.63 22.84
N GLY A 884 -28.46 -2.55 22.16
CA GLY A 884 -28.20 -2.52 20.73
C GLY A 884 -26.84 -3.12 20.39
N LEU A 885 -26.82 -4.11 19.51
CA LEU A 885 -25.62 -4.87 19.15
C LEU A 885 -24.70 -4.11 18.19
N MET A 886 -25.25 -3.17 17.42
CA MET A 886 -24.52 -2.43 16.38
C MET A 886 -23.93 -1.11 16.86
N ASP A 887 -24.68 -0.36 17.66
CA ASP A 887 -24.30 0.93 18.23
C ASP A 887 -23.66 0.80 19.62
N MET A 888 -23.67 -0.41 20.20
CA MET A 888 -23.16 -0.69 21.55
C MET A 888 -23.76 0.25 22.62
N ALA A 889 -25.04 0.55 22.48
CA ALA A 889 -25.80 1.41 23.38
C ALA A 889 -27.00 0.66 23.96
N GLY A 890 -27.46 1.05 25.16
CA GLY A 890 -28.54 0.34 25.81
C GLY A 890 -29.09 1.04 27.04
N ARG A 891 -30.26 0.58 27.48
CA ARG A 891 -30.93 1.06 28.69
C ARG A 891 -31.19 -0.12 29.60
N LEU A 892 -30.67 -0.04 30.82
CA LEU A 892 -30.71 -1.11 31.81
C LEU A 892 -31.37 -0.62 33.09
N GLY A 893 -32.41 -1.31 33.54
CA GLY A 893 -33.06 -1.10 34.83
C GLY A 893 -32.60 -2.15 35.84
N LEU A 894 -31.95 -1.72 36.91
CA LEU A 894 -31.53 -2.53 38.05
C LEU A 894 -32.51 -2.33 39.21
N LYS A 895 -33.19 -3.39 39.60
CA LYS A 895 -34.03 -3.45 40.78
C LYS A 895 -33.28 -4.14 41.92
N LEU A 896 -33.11 -3.44 43.03
CA LEU A 896 -32.54 -3.96 44.26
C LEU A 896 -33.68 -4.18 45.26
N TYR A 897 -33.75 -5.35 45.85
CA TYR A 897 -34.67 -5.65 46.95
C TYR A 897 -33.91 -6.31 48.07
N ARG A 898 -33.74 -5.61 49.19
CA ARG A 898 -33.01 -6.08 50.39
C ARG A 898 -31.66 -6.69 50.02
N PHE A 899 -30.98 -6.07 49.07
CA PHE A 899 -29.73 -6.58 48.53
C PHE A 899 -28.56 -6.06 49.38
N PRO A 900 -27.73 -6.93 49.97
CA PRO A 900 -26.57 -6.52 50.76
C PRO A 900 -25.44 -6.04 49.83
N ALA A 901 -25.58 -4.81 49.33
CA ALA A 901 -24.68 -4.18 48.38
C ALA A 901 -23.28 -3.94 48.95
N ILE A 902 -23.17 -3.71 50.28
CA ILE A 902 -21.90 -3.55 50.98
C ILE A 902 -21.84 -4.56 52.13
N GLN A 903 -20.78 -5.37 52.15
CA GLN A 903 -20.56 -6.42 53.16
C GLN A 903 -19.08 -6.50 53.53
N ARG A 904 -18.65 -5.70 54.49
CA ARG A 904 -17.27 -5.68 55.04
C ARG A 904 -17.33 -5.76 56.57
N SER A 905 -16.20 -6.06 57.20
CA SER A 905 -16.09 -6.08 58.67
C SER A 905 -16.31 -4.71 59.30
N ASP A 906 -15.96 -3.62 58.59
CA ASP A 906 -16.08 -2.24 59.09
C ASP A 906 -17.38 -1.53 58.65
N ARG A 907 -18.15 -2.12 57.74
CA ARG A 907 -19.35 -1.50 57.16
C ARG A 907 -20.29 -2.51 56.52
N TYR A 908 -21.57 -2.23 56.61
CA TYR A 908 -22.64 -3.03 56.05
C TYR A 908 -23.76 -2.14 55.51
N ALA A 909 -24.29 -2.47 54.33
CA ALA A 909 -25.49 -1.82 53.80
C ALA A 909 -26.33 -2.82 53.01
N MET A 910 -27.55 -3.04 53.47
CA MET A 910 -28.63 -3.71 52.76
C MET A 910 -29.57 -2.67 52.17
N VAL A 911 -29.79 -2.74 50.86
CA VAL A 911 -30.51 -1.69 50.13
C VAL A 911 -31.66 -2.21 49.26
N SER A 912 -32.69 -1.40 49.13
CA SER A 912 -33.82 -1.58 48.21
C SER A 912 -34.01 -0.33 47.37
N GLY A 913 -34.27 -0.47 46.08
CA GLY A 913 -34.40 0.67 45.18
C GLY A 913 -34.43 0.28 43.71
N GLN A 914 -34.54 1.28 42.86
CA GLN A 914 -34.44 1.12 41.41
C GLN A 914 -33.40 2.10 40.87
N ILE A 915 -32.55 1.60 39.97
CA ILE A 915 -31.48 2.34 39.31
C ILE A 915 -31.65 2.11 37.81
N ASP A 916 -31.77 3.18 37.04
CA ASP A 916 -31.79 3.16 35.58
C ASP A 916 -30.42 3.63 35.06
N VAL A 917 -29.88 2.87 34.11
CA VAL A 917 -28.55 3.08 33.53
C VAL A 917 -28.69 3.20 32.02
N ASP A 918 -28.42 4.39 31.50
CA ASP A 918 -28.37 4.69 30.07
C ASP A 918 -26.91 4.67 29.61
N ILE A 919 -26.59 3.78 28.67
CA ILE A 919 -25.23 3.56 28.17
C ILE A 919 -25.18 3.97 26.70
N ALA A 920 -24.33 4.96 26.39
CA ALA A 920 -24.00 5.39 25.03
C ALA A 920 -22.51 5.77 25.01
N LEU A 921 -21.65 4.76 24.87
CA LEU A 921 -20.20 4.91 25.08
C LEU A 921 -19.60 6.08 24.27
N PRO A 922 -18.76 6.93 24.89
CA PRO A 922 -18.16 6.79 26.23
C PRO A 922 -19.02 7.32 27.39
N ARG A 923 -20.27 7.74 27.16
CA ARG A 923 -21.17 8.28 28.20
C ARG A 923 -21.96 7.17 28.89
N ILE A 924 -22.03 7.25 30.21
CA ILE A 924 -22.84 6.38 31.06
C ILE A 924 -23.59 7.27 32.04
N ALA A 925 -24.92 7.31 31.96
CA ALA A 925 -25.77 8.02 32.90
C ALA A 925 -26.44 7.03 33.85
N VAL A 926 -26.35 7.28 35.16
CA VAL A 926 -26.90 6.43 36.21
C VAL A 926 -27.82 7.26 37.09
N ASN A 927 -29.11 6.93 37.09
CA ASN A 927 -30.15 7.64 37.83
C ASN A 927 -30.88 6.66 38.77
N GLY A 928 -31.27 7.08 39.97
CA GLY A 928 -32.11 6.22 40.81
C GLY A 928 -32.31 6.66 42.25
N ASP A 929 -33.22 5.96 42.92
CA ASP A 929 -33.54 6.12 44.33
C ASP A 929 -33.23 4.81 45.07
N ILE A 930 -32.49 4.92 46.17
CA ILE A 930 -32.04 3.80 46.99
C ILE A 930 -32.40 4.07 48.45
N MET A 931 -33.05 3.12 49.10
CA MET A 931 -33.29 3.11 50.55
C MET A 931 -32.37 2.07 51.20
N VAL A 932 -31.76 2.44 52.33
CA VAL A 932 -31.01 1.50 53.17
C VAL A 932 -31.98 0.84 54.14
N ASP A 933 -32.31 -0.43 53.89
CA ASP A 933 -33.20 -1.24 54.72
C ASP A 933 -32.60 -1.51 56.11
N ALA A 934 -31.29 -1.76 56.13
CA ALA A 934 -30.44 -1.79 57.32
C ALA A 934 -28.98 -1.55 56.95
N GLY A 935 -28.28 -0.78 57.77
CA GLY A 935 -26.90 -0.44 57.54
C GLY A 935 -26.15 -0.12 58.82
N TRP A 936 -24.84 -0.31 58.77
CA TRP A 936 -23.94 0.03 59.85
C TRP A 936 -22.59 0.47 59.29
N VAL A 937 -21.96 1.47 59.90
CA VAL A 937 -20.60 1.91 59.57
C VAL A 937 -19.79 2.13 60.85
N SER A 938 -18.58 1.57 60.90
CA SER A 938 -17.57 1.87 61.92
C SER A 938 -16.67 3.04 61.51
N LEU A 939 -16.45 3.98 62.42
CA LEU A 939 -15.57 5.13 62.26
C LEU A 939 -14.08 4.80 62.47
N GLU A 940 -13.76 3.59 62.94
CA GLU A 940 -12.38 3.15 63.16
C GLU A 940 -11.56 3.11 61.86
N ILE A 941 -12.23 2.98 60.70
CA ILE A 941 -11.56 3.04 59.39
C ILE A 941 -10.91 4.39 59.09
N LEU A 942 -11.34 5.47 59.73
CA LEU A 942 -10.72 6.80 59.53
C LEU A 942 -9.29 6.88 60.10
N GLN A 943 -8.86 5.90 60.92
CA GLN A 943 -7.52 5.87 61.51
C GLN A 943 -6.47 5.22 60.61
N GLY A 944 -6.85 4.67 59.45
CA GLY A 944 -5.91 4.08 58.51
C GLY A 944 -6.42 4.09 57.09
N VAL A 945 -5.97 5.07 56.29
CA VAL A 945 -5.38 4.94 54.94
C VAL A 945 -4.98 6.36 54.49
N PRO A 946 -3.70 6.64 54.18
CA PRO A 946 -3.30 7.86 53.49
C PRO A 946 -3.84 7.82 52.05
N SER A 947 -4.67 8.79 51.66
CA SER A 947 -5.05 8.98 50.25
C SER A 947 -4.03 9.89 49.54
N LEU A 948 -3.75 9.60 48.27
CA LEU A 948 -2.99 10.50 47.40
C LEU A 948 -3.84 11.74 47.08
N ASP A 949 -3.18 12.88 46.88
CA ASP A 949 -3.82 14.13 46.51
C ASP A 949 -4.35 14.07 45.06
N ASP A 950 -5.32 14.91 44.73
CA ASP A 950 -6.05 14.92 43.46
C ASP A 950 -5.14 15.24 42.24
N ASP A 951 -3.92 15.72 42.47
CA ASP A 951 -2.93 16.07 41.46
C ASP A 951 -1.97 14.91 41.11
N VAL A 952 -2.04 13.78 41.83
CA VAL A 952 -1.13 12.65 41.61
C VAL A 952 -1.66 11.69 40.56
N GLN A 953 -1.09 11.75 39.35
CA GLN A 953 -1.27 10.71 38.33
C GLN A 953 -0.19 9.62 38.43
N VAL A 954 -0.60 8.38 38.70
CA VAL A 954 0.30 7.22 38.71
C VAL A 954 0.42 6.64 37.31
N VAL A 955 1.54 6.93 36.63
CA VAL A 955 1.87 6.35 35.33
C VAL A 955 2.77 5.13 35.53
N ARG A 956 2.30 3.93 35.19
CA ARG A 956 3.12 2.72 35.22
C ARG A 956 3.86 2.51 33.88
N PRO A 957 5.13 2.08 33.87
CA PRO A 957 5.87 1.83 32.64
C PRO A 957 5.19 0.71 31.81
N GLY A 958 4.73 1.04 30.59
CA GLY A 958 4.08 0.10 29.67
C GLY A 958 2.59 0.33 29.40
N GLN A 959 1.96 1.33 30.02
CA GLN A 959 0.62 1.76 29.62
C GLN A 959 0.70 2.69 28.40
N GLU A 960 0.28 2.19 27.23
CA GLU A 960 -0.14 3.07 26.13
C GLU A 960 -1.31 3.94 26.58
N LYS A 961 -1.44 5.13 25.98
CA LYS A 961 -2.53 6.09 26.26
C LYS A 961 -3.86 5.33 26.31
N ALA A 962 -4.45 5.25 27.51
CA ALA A 962 -5.80 4.77 27.68
C ALA A 962 -6.72 5.53 26.71
N GLY A 963 -7.69 4.82 26.12
CA GLY A 963 -8.71 5.41 25.26
C GLY A 963 -9.44 6.58 25.94
N PRO A 964 -10.34 7.28 25.22
CA PRO A 964 -11.05 8.44 25.77
C PRO A 964 -11.69 8.08 27.13
N PRO A 965 -11.48 8.90 28.17
CA PRO A 965 -11.95 8.59 29.52
C PRO A 965 -13.47 8.40 29.52
N MET A 966 -13.96 7.33 30.16
CA MET A 966 -15.39 7.10 30.33
C MET A 966 -16.02 8.26 31.09
N GLN A 967 -17.13 8.80 30.58
CA GLN A 967 -17.85 9.92 31.19
C GLN A 967 -19.04 9.35 31.98
N VAL A 968 -18.87 9.22 33.29
CA VAL A 968 -19.92 8.71 34.19
C VAL A 968 -20.68 9.87 34.83
N GLU A 969 -21.95 10.02 34.47
CA GLU A 969 -22.88 10.97 35.07
C GLU A 969 -23.75 10.24 36.10
N LEU A 970 -23.62 10.60 37.38
CA LEU A 970 -24.36 9.99 38.49
C LEU A 970 -25.43 10.96 38.99
N ASN A 971 -26.62 10.46 39.32
CA ASN A 971 -27.66 11.15 40.09
C ASN A 971 -28.46 10.13 40.91
N ILE A 972 -28.00 9.85 42.13
CA ILE A 972 -28.59 8.84 43.02
C ILE A 972 -29.03 9.50 44.32
N LYS A 973 -30.29 9.32 44.70
CA LYS A 973 -30.78 9.68 46.05
C LYS A 973 -30.72 8.47 46.97
N VAL A 974 -30.07 8.62 48.11
CA VAL A 974 -29.90 7.58 49.13
C VAL A 974 -30.63 7.99 50.41
N ASP A 975 -31.66 7.25 50.80
CA ASP A 975 -32.36 7.36 52.08
C ASP A 975 -31.76 6.36 53.07
N MET A 976 -31.31 6.82 54.24
CA MET A 976 -30.69 5.97 55.27
C MET A 976 -31.70 5.04 55.97
N GLY A 977 -33.00 5.28 55.77
CA GLY A 977 -34.06 4.48 56.35
C GLY A 977 -34.05 4.51 57.88
N PRO A 978 -34.83 3.63 58.53
CA PRO A 978 -34.95 3.61 59.98
C PRO A 978 -33.91 2.72 60.67
N ARG A 979 -32.96 2.09 59.99
CA ARG A 979 -32.03 1.12 60.61
C ARG A 979 -30.59 1.31 60.13
N PHE A 980 -30.15 2.55 60.09
CA PHE A 980 -28.74 2.88 59.85
C PHE A 980 -28.06 3.24 61.17
N TYR A 981 -26.93 2.62 61.48
CA TYR A 981 -26.19 2.85 62.72
C TYR A 981 -24.76 3.27 62.42
N ILE A 982 -24.21 4.13 63.26
CA ILE A 982 -22.82 4.58 63.20
C ILE A 982 -22.16 4.31 64.55
N THR A 983 -21.00 3.65 64.53
CA THR A 983 -20.25 3.33 65.75
C THR A 983 -18.76 3.64 65.60
N GLY A 984 -18.02 3.66 66.70
CA GLY A 984 -16.56 3.80 66.70
C GLY A 984 -16.09 5.15 67.24
N MET A 985 -14.84 5.22 67.68
CA MET A 985 -14.28 6.38 68.42
C MET A 985 -15.15 6.79 69.63
N GLY A 986 -15.77 5.81 70.29
CA GLY A 986 -16.70 6.04 71.40
C GLY A 986 -18.12 6.42 71.00
N LEU A 987 -18.39 6.74 69.73
CA LEU A 987 -19.75 7.02 69.25
C LEU A 987 -20.55 5.72 69.09
N ASP A 988 -21.82 5.75 69.48
CA ASP A 988 -22.86 4.78 69.09
C ASP A 988 -24.18 5.53 68.89
N ALA A 989 -24.61 5.69 67.64
CA ALA A 989 -25.83 6.40 67.30
C ALA A 989 -26.57 5.78 66.10
N GLY A 990 -27.90 5.97 66.05
CA GLY A 990 -28.66 5.76 64.82
C GLY A 990 -28.59 6.98 63.91
N LEU A 991 -28.66 6.82 62.59
CA LEU A 991 -28.67 7.90 61.61
C LEU A 991 -29.91 7.79 60.71
N VAL A 992 -30.57 8.91 60.42
CA VAL A 992 -31.73 9.01 59.53
C VAL A 992 -31.58 10.22 58.60
N GLY A 993 -32.33 10.26 57.51
CA GLY A 993 -32.29 11.34 56.52
C GLY A 993 -31.86 10.83 55.15
N SER A 994 -31.67 11.74 54.21
CA SER A 994 -31.36 11.40 52.82
C SER A 994 -30.26 12.27 52.22
N LEU A 995 -29.49 11.69 51.32
CA LEU A 995 -28.39 12.32 50.59
C LEU A 995 -28.57 12.09 49.09
N GLN A 996 -28.61 13.16 48.30
CA GLN A 996 -28.55 13.10 46.84
C GLN A 996 -27.10 13.25 46.39
N ILE A 997 -26.59 12.25 45.67
CA ILE A 997 -25.24 12.20 45.12
C ILE A 997 -25.31 12.44 43.63
N LEU A 998 -24.60 13.45 43.14
CA LEU A 998 -24.58 13.82 41.73
C LEU A 998 -23.16 14.06 41.20
N THR A 999 -22.93 13.86 39.90
CA THR A 999 -21.65 14.23 39.25
C THR A 999 -21.72 15.66 38.74
N GLN A 1000 -20.81 16.53 39.18
CA GLN A 1000 -20.68 17.92 38.71
C GLN A 1000 -19.21 18.23 38.39
N GLY A 1001 -18.92 18.65 37.15
CA GLY A 1001 -17.55 18.98 36.73
C GLY A 1001 -16.56 17.80 36.79
N GLY A 1002 -17.04 16.57 36.61
CA GLY A 1002 -16.23 15.34 36.70
C GLY A 1002 -15.93 14.88 38.13
N ARG A 1003 -16.56 15.48 39.15
CA ARG A 1003 -16.42 15.10 40.57
C ARG A 1003 -17.78 14.74 41.18
N LEU A 1004 -17.77 13.85 42.17
CA LEU A 1004 -18.95 13.50 42.95
C LEU A 1004 -19.23 14.59 43.99
N THR A 1005 -20.47 15.07 44.02
CA THR A 1005 -20.98 16.00 45.02
C THR A 1005 -22.22 15.44 45.70
N GLY A 1006 -22.49 15.89 46.93
CA GLY A 1006 -23.61 15.47 47.75
C GLY A 1006 -24.42 16.65 48.28
N MET A 1007 -25.74 16.52 48.25
CA MET A 1007 -26.69 17.47 48.83
C MET A 1007 -27.70 16.73 49.72
N GLY A 1008 -27.87 17.19 50.95
CA GLY A 1008 -28.83 16.57 51.88
C GLY A 1008 -28.42 16.77 53.34
N ALA A 1009 -29.20 16.20 54.25
CA ALA A 1009 -28.93 16.25 55.68
C ALA A 1009 -29.19 14.88 56.32
N LEU A 1010 -28.27 14.47 57.20
CA LEU A 1010 -28.36 13.28 58.01
C LEU A 1010 -28.44 13.69 59.48
N SER A 1011 -29.39 13.14 60.22
CA SER A 1011 -29.61 13.45 61.63
C SER A 1011 -29.52 12.20 62.48
N THR A 1012 -28.95 12.34 63.67
CA THR A 1012 -28.87 11.27 64.65
C THR A 1012 -30.24 10.98 65.26
N ARG A 1013 -30.52 9.70 65.50
CA ARG A 1013 -31.73 9.23 66.17
C ARG A 1013 -31.33 8.56 67.48
N GLY A 1014 -31.12 9.41 68.49
CA GLY A 1014 -30.52 9.01 69.75
C GLY A 1014 -29.08 8.54 69.60
N GLY A 1015 -28.46 8.19 70.71
CA GLY A 1015 -27.09 7.71 70.76
C GLY A 1015 -26.31 8.29 71.93
N GLY A 1016 -25.11 7.77 72.13
CA GLY A 1016 -24.13 8.25 73.09
C GLY A 1016 -22.75 8.36 72.47
N ILE A 1017 -21.90 9.17 73.08
CA ILE A 1017 -20.46 9.18 72.81
C ILE A 1017 -19.73 8.98 74.14
N GLU A 1018 -18.82 8.00 74.16
CA GLU A 1018 -17.93 7.73 75.27
C GLU A 1018 -16.53 8.26 74.95
N ALA A 1019 -16.14 9.36 75.59
CA ALA A 1019 -14.85 10.01 75.37
C ALA A 1019 -14.21 10.35 76.71
N TYR A 1020 -12.90 10.12 76.84
CA TYR A 1020 -12.14 10.40 78.07
C TYR A 1020 -12.73 9.77 79.35
N GLY A 1021 -13.32 8.57 79.23
CA GLY A 1021 -13.96 7.86 80.33
C GLY A 1021 -15.36 8.39 80.71
N GLN A 1022 -15.91 9.34 79.96
CA GLN A 1022 -17.20 9.97 80.22
C GLN A 1022 -18.23 9.57 79.17
N LYS A 1023 -19.45 9.27 79.62
CA LYS A 1023 -20.58 8.93 78.75
C LYS A 1023 -21.47 10.15 78.54
N LEU A 1024 -21.50 10.67 77.32
CA LEU A 1024 -22.34 11.80 76.92
C LEU A 1024 -23.47 11.29 76.04
N ARG A 1025 -24.70 11.73 76.31
CA ARG A 1025 -25.87 11.41 75.50
C ARG A 1025 -26.05 12.43 74.39
N LEU A 1026 -26.21 12.00 73.15
CA LEU A 1026 -26.48 12.92 72.04
C LEU A 1026 -27.90 13.49 72.18
N ARG A 1027 -27.99 14.82 72.31
CA ARG A 1027 -29.26 15.55 72.24
C ARG A 1027 -29.60 15.92 70.80
N ARG A 1028 -28.58 16.29 70.02
CA ARG A 1028 -28.69 16.65 68.60
C ARG A 1028 -27.42 16.24 67.88
N GLY A 1029 -27.54 15.85 66.61
CA GLY A 1029 -26.39 15.60 65.75
C GLY A 1029 -26.85 15.62 64.30
N THR A 1030 -26.59 16.71 63.60
CA THR A 1030 -26.95 16.88 62.19
C THR A 1030 -25.69 17.09 61.36
N LEU A 1031 -25.60 16.36 60.25
CA LEU A 1031 -24.56 16.47 59.24
C LEU A 1031 -25.22 16.97 57.95
N THR A 1032 -24.84 18.16 57.49
CA THR A 1032 -25.39 18.77 56.27
C THR A 1032 -24.35 18.75 55.15
N PHE A 1033 -24.72 18.20 54.00
CA PHE A 1033 -23.89 18.08 52.80
C PHE A 1033 -24.32 19.14 51.78
N GLN A 1034 -23.36 19.91 51.29
CA GLN A 1034 -23.58 21.03 50.34
C GLN A 1034 -22.44 21.10 49.31
N GLY A 1035 -22.16 19.98 48.65
CA GLY A 1035 -21.05 19.87 47.68
C GLY A 1035 -20.15 18.70 48.02
N ARG A 1036 -19.02 18.94 48.69
CA ARG A 1036 -18.04 17.90 49.01
C ARG A 1036 -18.58 16.84 49.98
N LEU A 1037 -18.55 15.58 49.59
CA LEU A 1037 -19.00 14.45 50.40
C LEU A 1037 -18.09 14.17 51.61
N ASP A 1038 -16.83 14.56 51.55
CA ASP A 1038 -15.81 14.34 52.58
C ASP A 1038 -15.73 15.47 53.63
N ASN A 1039 -16.49 16.56 53.46
CA ASN A 1039 -16.45 17.71 54.36
C ASN A 1039 -17.84 18.29 54.68
N PRO A 1040 -18.74 17.53 55.33
CA PRO A 1040 -20.05 18.03 55.74
C PRO A 1040 -19.96 19.10 56.84
N LEU A 1041 -21.01 19.90 56.96
CA LEU A 1041 -21.23 20.80 58.11
C LEU A 1041 -21.77 19.98 59.28
N LEU A 1042 -21.11 20.10 60.44
CA LEU A 1042 -21.46 19.44 61.69
C LEU A 1042 -22.23 20.40 62.60
N ASP A 1043 -23.30 19.90 63.20
CA ASP A 1043 -24.01 20.52 64.33
C ASP A 1043 -24.39 19.42 65.32
N ILE A 1044 -23.49 19.17 66.28
CA ILE A 1044 -23.58 18.06 67.23
C ILE A 1044 -23.59 18.62 68.64
N GLU A 1045 -24.49 18.10 69.47
CA GLU A 1045 -24.64 18.47 70.87
C GLU A 1045 -24.79 17.20 71.72
N ALA A 1046 -23.83 16.98 72.62
CA ALA A 1046 -23.79 15.83 73.52
C ALA A 1046 -23.64 16.29 74.97
N LEU A 1047 -24.50 15.78 75.86
CA LEU A 1047 -24.61 16.20 77.26
C LEU A 1047 -24.41 15.02 78.21
N ARG A 1048 -23.72 15.26 79.32
CA ARG A 1048 -23.75 14.35 80.47
C ARG A 1048 -25.04 14.62 81.24
N THR A 1049 -26.01 13.71 81.12
CA THR A 1049 -27.33 13.85 81.73
C THR A 1049 -27.40 13.21 83.11
N GLY A 1050 -28.22 13.74 84.02
CA GLY A 1050 -28.48 13.14 85.35
C GLY A 1050 -27.66 13.72 86.51
N GLU A 1051 -26.88 14.77 86.26
CA GLU A 1051 -26.15 15.54 87.28
C GLU A 1051 -26.87 16.86 87.59
N ALA A 1052 -26.47 17.58 88.66
CA ALA A 1052 -27.05 18.87 89.02
C ALA A 1052 -26.81 19.97 87.96
N VAL A 1053 -25.74 19.84 87.18
CA VAL A 1053 -25.43 20.66 86.00
C VAL A 1053 -25.13 19.71 84.84
N GLU A 1054 -25.99 19.72 83.82
CA GLU A 1054 -25.78 18.90 82.63
C GLU A 1054 -24.75 19.56 81.72
N ALA A 1055 -23.46 19.26 81.96
CA ALA A 1055 -22.36 19.74 81.14
C ALA A 1055 -22.12 18.85 79.92
N GLY A 1056 -21.65 19.46 78.83
CA GLY A 1056 -21.47 18.77 77.56
C GLY A 1056 -20.64 19.55 76.56
N VAL A 1057 -20.68 19.06 75.32
CA VAL A 1057 -19.90 19.58 74.21
C VAL A 1057 -20.82 19.86 73.03
N ARG A 1058 -20.60 21.02 72.39
CA ARG A 1058 -21.19 21.37 71.11
C ARG A 1058 -20.09 21.41 70.04
N VAL A 1059 -20.26 20.64 68.98
CA VAL A 1059 -19.37 20.62 67.82
C VAL A 1059 -20.07 21.30 66.64
N SER A 1060 -19.45 22.34 66.10
CA SER A 1060 -19.94 23.10 64.95
C SER A 1060 -18.85 23.26 63.87
N GLY A 1061 -19.18 23.74 62.67
CA GLY A 1061 -18.21 23.91 61.58
C GLY A 1061 -18.11 22.69 60.66
N THR A 1062 -17.14 22.64 59.76
CA THR A 1062 -17.02 21.54 58.79
C THR A 1062 -16.23 20.36 59.36
N ALA A 1063 -16.42 19.14 58.86
CA ALA A 1063 -15.69 17.96 59.36
C ALA A 1063 -14.16 18.10 59.33
N GLN A 1064 -13.59 18.81 58.36
CA GLN A 1064 -12.15 19.10 58.27
C GLN A 1064 -11.69 20.26 59.18
N ARG A 1065 -12.62 21.06 59.71
CA ARG A 1065 -12.36 22.21 60.60
C ARG A 1065 -13.45 22.31 61.67
N PRO A 1066 -13.55 21.33 62.58
CA PRO A 1066 -14.54 21.34 63.64
C PRO A 1066 -14.18 22.39 64.70
N ARG A 1067 -15.19 23.06 65.25
CA ARG A 1067 -15.11 23.94 66.41
C ARG A 1067 -15.85 23.29 67.57
N ILE A 1068 -15.15 23.10 68.68
CA ILE A 1068 -15.64 22.43 69.87
C ILE A 1068 -15.85 23.49 70.96
N ASP A 1069 -17.09 23.68 71.40
CA ASP A 1069 -17.44 24.56 72.51
C ASP A 1069 -17.95 23.72 73.70
N LEU A 1070 -17.65 24.14 74.92
CA LEU A 1070 -18.25 23.57 76.14
C LEU A 1070 -19.59 24.24 76.43
N ILE A 1071 -20.59 23.45 76.81
CA ILE A 1071 -21.94 23.92 77.13
C ILE A 1071 -22.43 23.31 78.44
N SER A 1072 -23.39 23.96 79.10
CA SER A 1072 -24.07 23.37 80.25
C SER A 1072 -25.49 23.87 80.42
N TYR A 1073 -26.31 23.10 81.13
CA TYR A 1073 -27.67 23.49 81.54
C TYR A 1073 -27.85 23.23 83.05
N PRO A 1074 -28.01 24.27 83.91
CA PRO A 1074 -27.89 25.71 83.62
C PRO A 1074 -26.47 26.13 83.17
N ASP A 1075 -26.33 27.31 82.58
CA ASP A 1075 -25.04 27.83 82.09
C ASP A 1075 -24.14 28.22 83.27
N VAL A 1076 -22.96 27.60 83.36
CA VAL A 1076 -21.95 27.84 84.42
C VAL A 1076 -20.64 28.31 83.80
N SER A 1077 -19.63 28.66 84.60
CA SER A 1077 -18.32 29.07 84.06
C SER A 1077 -17.63 27.94 83.29
N ASP A 1078 -16.77 28.23 82.29
CA ASP A 1078 -16.13 27.18 81.48
C ASP A 1078 -15.29 26.19 82.29
N VAL A 1079 -14.72 26.64 83.41
CA VAL A 1079 -14.00 25.79 84.38
C VAL A 1079 -14.98 24.85 85.10
N GLU A 1080 -16.14 25.33 85.52
CA GLU A 1080 -17.20 24.49 86.07
C GLU A 1080 -17.78 23.54 85.01
N LYS A 1081 -17.98 23.98 83.76
CA LYS A 1081 -18.40 23.11 82.65
C LYS A 1081 -17.44 21.94 82.46
N LEU A 1082 -16.13 22.21 82.46
CA LEU A 1082 -15.10 21.16 82.40
C LEU A 1082 -15.12 20.25 83.63
N SER A 1083 -15.28 20.81 84.83
CA SER A 1083 -15.35 20.03 86.07
C SER A 1083 -16.55 19.08 86.07
N TRP A 1084 -17.74 19.58 85.72
CA TRP A 1084 -18.94 18.76 85.58
C TRP A 1084 -18.84 17.73 84.45
N LEU A 1085 -18.15 18.07 83.36
CA LEU A 1085 -17.93 17.16 82.23
C LEU A 1085 -16.97 16.02 82.60
N VAL A 1086 -15.80 16.33 83.18
CA VAL A 1086 -14.70 15.39 83.45
C VAL A 1086 -14.87 14.66 84.79
N LEU A 1087 -15.30 15.35 85.85
CA LEU A 1087 -15.34 14.83 87.22
C LEU A 1087 -16.77 14.52 87.71
N GLY A 1088 -17.81 14.99 87.00
CA GLY A 1088 -19.21 14.77 87.39
C GLY A 1088 -19.67 15.59 88.60
N ARG A 1089 -18.85 16.54 89.04
CA ARG A 1089 -19.11 17.41 90.20
C ARG A 1089 -18.48 18.78 90.00
N GLY A 1090 -19.01 19.78 90.71
CA GLY A 1090 -18.43 21.12 90.76
C GLY A 1090 -17.04 21.14 91.42
N PRO A 1091 -16.21 22.15 91.15
CA PRO A 1091 -14.88 22.27 91.73
C PRO A 1091 -14.96 22.54 93.25
N ASP A 1092 -14.27 21.75 94.08
CA ASP A 1092 -14.21 21.96 95.54
C ASP A 1092 -13.27 23.13 95.91
N ALA A 1093 -13.61 23.86 96.98
CA ALA A 1093 -12.85 25.01 97.49
C ALA A 1093 -11.43 24.67 98.03
N GLY A 1094 -11.03 23.39 97.99
CA GLY A 1094 -9.78 22.86 98.53
C GLY A 1094 -8.65 22.68 97.51
N GLY A 1095 -8.52 23.52 96.48
CA GLY A 1095 -7.27 23.80 95.73
C GLY A 1095 -6.48 22.67 95.03
N GLY A 1096 -6.78 21.38 95.24
CA GLY A 1096 -6.08 20.24 94.63
C GLY A 1096 -6.60 19.88 93.23
N ASP A 1097 -7.90 20.06 92.99
CA ASP A 1097 -8.55 19.73 91.72
C ASP A 1097 -8.27 20.78 90.62
N THR A 1098 -7.93 22.02 90.99
CA THR A 1098 -7.67 23.11 90.04
C THR A 1098 -6.38 22.93 89.23
N ALA A 1099 -5.35 22.30 89.80
CA ALA A 1099 -4.11 22.00 89.08
C ALA A 1099 -4.31 20.93 87.99
N LEU A 1100 -5.12 19.90 88.27
CA LEU A 1100 -5.47 18.87 87.30
C LEU A 1100 -6.39 19.44 86.20
N LEU A 1101 -7.38 20.26 86.58
CA LEU A 1101 -8.30 20.93 85.65
C LEU A 1101 -7.60 21.98 84.77
N LEU A 1102 -6.57 22.69 85.24
CA LEU A 1102 -5.75 23.59 84.40
C LEU A 1102 -4.91 22.82 83.36
N SER A 1103 -4.38 21.65 83.74
CA SER A 1103 -3.59 20.82 82.82
C SER A 1103 -4.43 20.22 81.68
N ILE A 1104 -5.68 19.84 81.99
CA ILE A 1104 -6.66 19.33 81.02
C ILE A 1104 -7.25 20.49 80.21
N GLY A 1105 -7.57 21.62 80.84
CA GLY A 1105 -8.16 22.80 80.21
C GLY A 1105 -7.23 23.46 79.18
N THR A 1106 -5.92 23.47 79.41
CA THR A 1106 -4.94 23.99 78.42
C THR A 1106 -4.73 23.06 77.23
N ALA A 1107 -4.91 21.74 77.42
CA ALA A 1107 -4.84 20.76 76.33
C ALA A 1107 -6.11 20.71 75.46
N LEU A 1108 -7.27 21.07 76.02
CA LEU A 1108 -8.57 21.04 75.33
C LEU A 1108 -9.00 22.38 74.72
N LEU A 1109 -8.65 23.52 75.34
CA LEU A 1109 -9.16 24.85 74.93
C LEU A 1109 -8.15 25.73 74.19
N GLY A 1110 -6.86 25.38 74.19
CA GLY A 1110 -5.82 26.17 73.51
C GLY A 1110 -4.98 25.30 72.60
N GLY A 1111 -5.08 25.49 71.28
CA GLY A 1111 -4.23 24.84 70.27
C GLY A 1111 -2.75 25.26 70.31
N GLY A 1112 -2.15 25.42 71.51
CA GLY A 1112 -0.74 25.75 71.76
C GLY A 1112 0.01 24.59 72.42
N GLN A 1113 1.33 24.51 72.20
CA GLN A 1113 2.18 23.45 72.76
C GLN A 1113 2.10 23.42 74.30
N PRO A 1114 1.97 22.23 74.92
CA PRO A 1114 1.88 22.12 76.37
C PRO A 1114 3.14 22.66 77.07
N LEU A 1115 2.97 23.23 78.26
CA LEU A 1115 4.00 23.99 78.98
C LEU A 1115 5.33 23.21 79.14
N TYR A 1116 5.29 21.90 79.36
CA TYR A 1116 6.49 21.07 79.49
C TYR A 1116 7.34 21.00 78.20
N LYS A 1117 6.72 21.11 77.02
CA LYS A 1117 7.46 21.20 75.73
C LYS A 1117 8.13 22.56 75.55
N GLN A 1118 7.62 23.63 76.16
CA GLN A 1118 8.28 24.94 76.17
C GLN A 1118 9.55 24.95 77.04
N PHE A 1119 9.60 24.13 78.09
CA PHE A 1119 10.80 23.84 78.87
C PHE A 1119 11.72 22.79 78.22
N GLY A 1120 11.39 22.33 77.00
CA GLY A 1120 12.16 21.38 76.23
C GLY A 1120 12.13 19.94 76.75
N LEU A 1121 11.12 19.56 77.54
CA LEU A 1121 10.87 18.17 77.94
C LEU A 1121 9.91 17.50 76.94
N ASP A 1122 10.09 16.20 76.72
CA ASP A 1122 9.28 15.44 75.75
C ASP A 1122 8.07 14.76 76.37
N ASP A 1123 8.14 14.38 77.64
CA ASP A 1123 7.06 13.75 78.41
C ASP A 1123 7.14 14.14 79.89
N VAL A 1124 5.99 14.51 80.48
CA VAL A 1124 5.80 14.66 81.93
C VAL A 1124 4.54 13.87 82.28
N SER A 1125 4.70 12.77 83.01
CA SER A 1125 3.60 11.84 83.35
C SER A 1125 3.64 11.45 84.82
N ILE A 1126 2.51 11.08 85.39
CA ILE A 1126 2.42 10.43 86.71
C ILE A 1126 2.32 8.92 86.44
N ARG A 1127 3.20 8.13 87.06
CA ARG A 1127 3.21 6.66 86.95
C ARG A 1127 2.99 6.04 88.32
N SER A 1128 2.36 4.87 88.36
CA SER A 1128 2.21 4.06 89.57
C SER A 1128 3.10 2.81 89.46
N GLY A 1129 3.79 2.45 90.55
CA GLY A 1129 4.72 1.31 90.60
C GLY A 1129 5.91 1.55 91.53
N ALA A 1130 6.87 0.62 91.54
CA ALA A 1130 8.13 0.81 92.25
C ALA A 1130 9.04 1.78 91.48
N ILE A 1131 9.42 2.89 92.12
CA ILE A 1131 10.32 3.90 91.57
C ILE A 1131 11.66 3.25 91.21
N GLY A 1132 12.23 3.56 90.05
CA GLY A 1132 13.46 2.94 89.59
C GLY A 1132 13.34 1.53 89.01
N SER A 1133 12.15 0.93 88.83
CA SER A 1133 12.01 -0.36 88.14
C SER A 1133 12.11 -0.23 86.60
N SER A 1134 12.71 -1.21 85.91
CA SER A 1134 12.80 -1.25 84.42
C SER A 1134 12.07 -2.44 83.78
N GLY A 1135 11.37 -3.27 84.55
CA GLY A 1135 11.05 -4.64 84.15
C GLY A 1135 9.60 -5.13 84.25
N SER A 1136 8.61 -4.34 84.67
CA SER A 1136 7.23 -4.84 84.75
C SER A 1136 6.22 -3.89 84.12
N LEU A 1137 5.55 -4.37 83.06
CA LEU A 1137 4.29 -3.79 82.54
C LEU A 1137 3.06 -4.30 83.33
N LEU A 1138 3.28 -5.22 84.28
CA LEU A 1138 2.27 -5.74 85.18
C LEU A 1138 2.42 -5.04 86.54
N PRO A 1139 1.31 -4.62 87.20
CA PRO A 1139 1.41 -4.07 88.54
C PRO A 1139 2.05 -5.11 89.48
N ASP A 1140 2.96 -4.69 90.35
CA ASP A 1140 3.63 -5.54 91.37
C ASP A 1140 2.65 -6.14 92.42
N ARG A 1141 1.34 -5.98 92.22
CA ARG A 1141 0.29 -6.40 93.15
C ARG A 1141 -0.88 -7.04 92.40
N THR A 1142 -1.27 -8.23 92.85
CA THR A 1142 -2.43 -8.97 92.37
C THR A 1142 -3.71 -8.52 93.08
N VAL A 1143 -4.87 -8.64 92.42
CA VAL A 1143 -6.21 -8.23 92.88
C VAL A 1143 -6.63 -8.78 94.26
N ALA A 1144 -5.96 -9.81 94.79
CA ALA A 1144 -6.22 -10.36 96.12
C ALA A 1144 -5.68 -9.49 97.29
N SER A 1145 -4.78 -8.53 97.05
CA SER A 1145 -4.17 -7.71 98.11
C SER A 1145 -4.82 -6.33 98.33
N SER A 1146 -5.88 -5.99 97.59
CA SER A 1146 -6.50 -4.65 97.62
C SER A 1146 -7.76 -4.52 98.49
N VAL A 1147 -8.15 -5.57 99.22
CA VAL A 1147 -9.45 -5.60 99.93
C VAL A 1147 -9.39 -5.00 101.35
N ASN A 1148 -8.23 -4.53 101.83
CA ASN A 1148 -8.11 -4.03 103.21
C ASN A 1148 -7.06 -2.92 103.40
N ARG A 1149 -7.14 -1.80 102.67
CA ARG A 1149 -6.30 -0.62 102.94
C ARG A 1149 -7.00 0.72 102.68
N ASP A 1150 -6.62 1.69 103.52
CA ASP A 1150 -7.04 3.10 103.48
C ASP A 1150 -6.51 3.84 102.25
N ALA A 1151 -7.30 4.81 101.78
CA ALA A 1151 -7.06 5.63 100.58
C ALA A 1151 -5.76 6.46 100.63
N ASP A 1152 -5.17 6.67 101.81
CA ASP A 1152 -3.89 7.37 101.96
C ASP A 1152 -2.67 6.56 101.47
N SER A 1153 -2.82 5.25 101.22
CA SER A 1153 -1.70 4.37 100.81
C SER A 1153 -1.44 4.28 99.31
N ASP A 1154 -2.33 4.78 98.45
CA ASP A 1154 -2.15 4.76 96.99
C ASP A 1154 -1.19 5.84 96.49
N LEU A 1155 -1.16 7.01 97.14
CA LEU A 1155 -0.19 8.09 96.88
C LEU A 1155 1.27 7.65 97.10
N ALA A 1156 1.51 6.70 98.02
CA ALA A 1156 2.85 6.17 98.32
C ALA A 1156 3.46 5.33 97.19
N THR A 1157 2.67 4.95 96.18
CA THR A 1157 3.13 4.15 95.03
C THR A 1157 3.11 4.91 93.71
N GLN A 1158 2.79 6.20 93.75
CA GLN A 1158 2.79 7.08 92.58
C GLN A 1158 4.06 7.95 92.55
N PHE A 1159 4.63 8.14 91.37
CA PHE A 1159 5.77 9.01 91.16
C PHE A 1159 5.61 9.82 89.88
N LEU A 1160 6.07 11.07 89.92
CA LEU A 1160 6.14 11.95 88.75
C LEU A 1160 7.38 11.57 87.93
N VAL A 1161 7.22 11.43 86.62
CA VAL A 1161 8.30 11.21 85.66
C VAL A 1161 8.38 12.41 84.72
N ALA A 1162 9.52 13.08 84.68
CA ALA A 1162 9.84 14.08 83.68
C ALA A 1162 10.97 13.55 82.80
N SER A 1163 10.79 13.54 81.48
CA SER A 1163 11.78 12.98 80.56
C SER A 1163 12.02 13.82 79.30
N LYS A 1164 13.25 13.70 78.78
CA LYS A 1164 13.72 14.31 77.53
C LYS A 1164 14.46 13.27 76.70
N ARG A 1165 14.09 13.15 75.43
CA ARG A 1165 14.65 12.25 74.44
C ARG A 1165 15.45 13.05 73.42
N PHE A 1166 16.70 12.65 73.23
CA PHE A 1166 17.61 13.26 72.27
C PHE A 1166 17.63 12.48 70.95
N ALA A 1167 17.89 13.16 69.83
CA ALA A 1167 17.90 12.57 68.50
C ALA A 1167 18.90 11.41 68.32
N ASN A 1168 19.94 11.35 69.17
CA ASN A 1168 20.93 10.28 69.21
C ASN A 1168 20.45 9.00 69.91
N GLY A 1169 19.19 8.92 70.37
CA GLY A 1169 18.62 7.73 70.99
C GLY A 1169 18.81 7.63 72.51
N ILE A 1170 19.35 8.68 73.16
CA ILE A 1170 19.43 8.81 74.62
C ILE A 1170 18.13 9.40 75.16
N THR A 1171 17.57 8.81 76.22
CA THR A 1171 16.45 9.37 76.99
C THR A 1171 16.93 9.62 78.42
N LEU A 1172 16.87 10.87 78.88
CA LEU A 1172 17.11 11.23 80.27
C LEU A 1172 15.77 11.44 80.96
N SER A 1173 15.60 10.89 82.16
CA SER A 1173 14.39 11.01 82.96
C SER A 1173 14.70 11.18 84.44
N VAL A 1174 13.85 11.91 85.14
CA VAL A 1174 13.85 12.02 86.60
C VAL A 1174 12.51 11.53 87.10
N GLU A 1175 12.55 10.58 88.03
CA GLU A 1175 11.40 10.02 88.73
C GLU A 1175 11.39 10.55 90.16
N GLN A 1176 10.28 11.09 90.63
CA GLN A 1176 10.11 11.64 91.97
C GLN A 1176 8.88 11.02 92.64
N ALA A 1177 9.05 10.35 93.78
CA ALA A 1177 7.92 9.82 94.54
C ALA A 1177 6.98 10.95 94.99
N MET A 1178 5.66 10.75 94.84
CA MET A 1178 4.62 11.73 95.19
C MET A 1178 4.36 11.76 96.70
N ALA A 1179 4.46 10.61 97.36
CA ALA A 1179 4.46 10.50 98.82
C ALA A 1179 5.71 9.74 99.27
N GLY A 1180 6.84 10.46 99.31
CA GLY A 1180 8.16 9.98 99.72
C GLY A 1180 9.25 10.96 99.32
N SER A 1181 10.45 10.86 99.91
CA SER A 1181 11.62 11.68 99.53
C SER A 1181 12.51 11.00 98.48
N GLU A 1182 12.02 9.97 97.81
CA GLU A 1182 12.78 9.18 96.84
C GLU A 1182 12.80 9.85 95.46
N THR A 1183 14.00 9.97 94.89
CA THR A 1183 14.25 10.53 93.56
C THR A 1183 15.20 9.62 92.80
N VAL A 1184 14.84 9.23 91.59
CA VAL A 1184 15.68 8.40 90.72
C VAL A 1184 15.89 9.11 89.39
N GLY A 1185 17.12 9.50 89.09
CA GLY A 1185 17.53 9.87 87.75
C GLY A 1185 17.82 8.61 86.93
N ARG A 1186 17.30 8.55 85.70
CA ARG A 1186 17.53 7.44 84.77
C ARG A 1186 17.95 7.96 83.41
N ALA A 1187 19.07 7.46 82.90
CA ALA A 1187 19.56 7.65 81.54
C ALA A 1187 19.44 6.32 80.77
N SER A 1188 18.67 6.31 79.69
CA SER A 1188 18.46 5.12 78.85
C SER A 1188 19.02 5.35 77.45
N TYR A 1189 19.77 4.39 76.91
CA TYR A 1189 20.31 4.43 75.55
C TYR A 1189 19.88 3.19 74.78
N ARG A 1190 19.25 3.39 73.60
CA ARG A 1190 18.82 2.27 72.75
C ARG A 1190 20.00 1.72 71.95
N LEU A 1191 20.36 0.47 72.21
CA LEU A 1191 21.47 -0.22 71.53
C LEU A 1191 21.03 -0.90 70.22
N ALA A 1192 19.80 -1.43 70.15
CA ALA A 1192 19.20 -2.03 68.96
C ALA A 1192 17.66 -2.00 69.04
N GLN A 1193 16.94 -2.45 68.00
CA GLN A 1193 15.50 -2.69 68.11
C GLN A 1193 15.23 -3.73 69.20
N GLY A 1194 14.46 -3.34 70.23
CA GLY A 1194 14.17 -4.17 71.40
C GLY A 1194 15.19 -4.10 72.54
N LEU A 1195 16.45 -3.67 72.32
CA LEU A 1195 17.51 -3.67 73.36
C LEU A 1195 17.90 -2.25 73.81
N SER A 1196 17.85 -1.97 75.12
CA SER A 1196 18.31 -0.70 75.71
C SER A 1196 19.19 -0.90 76.95
N LEU A 1197 20.13 0.01 77.16
CA LEU A 1197 20.94 0.12 78.38
C LEU A 1197 20.37 1.24 79.24
N ASP A 1198 19.97 0.92 80.47
CA ASP A 1198 19.45 1.87 81.46
C ASP A 1198 20.48 2.05 82.59
N ILE A 1199 20.83 3.30 82.87
CA ILE A 1199 21.69 3.71 83.98
C ILE A 1199 20.83 4.52 84.95
N LYS A 1200 20.79 4.12 86.22
CA LYS A 1200 19.98 4.75 87.28
C LYS A 1200 20.87 5.28 88.39
N GLY A 1201 20.55 6.46 88.91
CA GLY A 1201 21.25 7.12 90.00
C GLY A 1201 20.31 7.92 90.91
N GLY A 1202 20.50 7.84 92.23
CA GLY A 1202 19.68 8.52 93.24
C GLY A 1202 19.31 7.57 94.38
N SER A 1203 18.01 7.48 94.69
CA SER A 1203 17.45 6.53 95.67
C SER A 1203 17.58 5.06 95.23
N VAL A 1204 17.68 4.83 93.92
CA VAL A 1204 17.98 3.52 93.30
C VAL A 1204 19.16 3.70 92.36
N ASN A 1205 20.25 2.98 92.63
CA ASN A 1205 21.48 3.01 91.82
C ASN A 1205 21.66 1.66 91.11
N GLY A 1206 21.89 1.68 89.80
CA GLY A 1206 22.09 0.44 89.05
C GLY A 1206 22.32 0.66 87.56
N ILE A 1207 22.87 -0.35 86.89
CA ILE A 1207 23.00 -0.42 85.44
C ILE A 1207 22.31 -1.69 84.98
N GLU A 1208 21.39 -1.58 84.03
CA GLU A 1208 20.55 -2.68 83.56
C GLU A 1208 20.49 -2.70 82.03
N LEU A 1209 20.50 -3.89 81.45
CA LEU A 1209 20.31 -4.11 80.01
C LEU A 1209 18.92 -4.72 79.80
N VAL A 1210 18.04 -4.01 79.11
CA VAL A 1210 16.63 -4.35 78.95
C VAL A 1210 16.34 -4.77 77.52
N TYR A 1211 15.86 -5.99 77.32
CA TYR A 1211 15.38 -6.49 76.02
C TYR A 1211 13.85 -6.64 76.03
N ARG A 1212 13.15 -6.05 75.05
CA ARG A 1212 11.68 -6.11 74.89
C ARG A 1212 11.33 -6.75 73.55
N TRP A 1213 10.45 -7.74 73.60
CA TRP A 1213 9.83 -8.39 72.45
C TRP A 1213 8.31 -8.32 72.60
N LEU A 1214 7.62 -7.88 71.54
CA LEU A 1214 6.16 -7.82 71.46
C LEU A 1214 5.68 -8.96 70.55
N VAL A 1215 4.70 -9.73 71.01
CA VAL A 1215 3.95 -10.69 70.20
C VAL A 1215 2.69 -9.95 69.73
N ASP A 1216 2.57 -9.73 68.43
CA ASP A 1216 1.35 -9.18 67.84
C ASP A 1216 0.31 -10.33 67.77
N ASP A 1217 -0.80 -10.19 68.49
CA ASP A 1217 -2.02 -11.01 68.32
C ASP A 1217 -3.14 -10.13 67.72
#